data_AF-A0A820S7D1-F1
#
_entry.id   AF-A0A820S7D1-F1
#
_cell.length_a   1.000
_cell.length_b   1.000
_cell.length_c   1.000
_cell.angle_alpha   90.00
_cell.angle_beta   90.00
_cell.angle_gamma   90.00
#
_symmetry.space_group_name_H-M   'P 1'
#
loop_
_entity.id
_entity.type
_entity.pdbx_description
1 polymer ?
#
loop_
_entity_poly.entity_id
_entity_poly.type
_entity_poly.pdbx_seq_one_letter_code
_entity_poly.pdbx_strand_id
1 'polypeptide(L)'
;MGHVYDNLYDLFNQNFAVSARKKYCRIALGVLYHPRCLVHDDFYCVVFIHKRDLDKCDPPFLNRFEKHLIDIEALIHPRHKSVAHDLHMWLKTLLPKNLGKHFPLLQHLFVDYRQDQICNLVIETFEQLNIAIDDEEADKRHQDVINHCQRKLLRTASFDLPLVLSLQPNFEHQNLIDHYYEVHESVSFVKSIETALDTETNIIHRIIYTYTQNFHTIDGLPESVEEIKLSTFKTELELTNKIKQHYQSSRKIRLLLIRVDYHDEHQHILSLKHVLLNEHVQTSNRGVCKWHIDMIDNLNLNNFIPKSTLSNPSYRDLVMKPQYSLSECTFDDLVDRCLSKFRYTVPHKNDERLINTRRYEILQQITQHNNNSTSNNLHLRSILEKSLMMLIQKIETSNTTRFIDWRLDLLTHGNTIAGSRSFCDAFQTTISAFYETFLFLLLAHLEMHNFINIYIFISSINDRNVTENLSKPWKDCLTTTLENIDLTIMNRDIIEIPFSSELKLPCGAVEYENIRTIREKIRQIENDNEFLDHFNFAINQIKSISIYGKHFMEFVFTDRKFFEIYFHDQIALHLMETNINLSPKFVFDLLTSNPTYSSQQYAQLFLVQHVEFTEILRLFEISIQMISEEEIFNEIRKQLIENLTDKIRLSKFYSLVIANHQFYQLPPQTTIIEDKWIFKCKGDPMIETSLMNLIELILSSSIIDRTNSIQQVTTTYSLIAQEIRDLPSYWVNNLEKLRSFISLIRCLNTLLPDKALNVFKSVCKQGFDAKFDSCQSIHQFIIGLKNLIKGEGTTANENILPRTLIKLEVEFLKDWLTHNGDSYGDILLLMNKNDNDLWYYSAKIFTYIDRKLDLLSTLKGNHGNLPLTEKYEQFNRCLEAKY
;
A
#
# COMPACT_ATOMS: atom_id res chain seq x y z
N MET A 1 -50.83 -31.13 25.77
CA MET A 1 -52.10 -31.67 26.32
C MET A 1 -52.48 -31.15 27.71
N GLY A 2 -51.53 -30.76 28.58
CA GLY A 2 -51.84 -30.30 29.94
C GLY A 2 -52.89 -29.17 30.05
N HIS A 3 -52.99 -28.28 29.05
CA HIS A 3 -53.99 -27.19 29.06
C HIS A 3 -55.38 -27.57 28.52
N VAL A 4 -55.53 -28.73 27.86
CA VAL A 4 -56.80 -29.13 27.21
C VAL A 4 -57.45 -30.32 27.93
N TYR A 5 -56.67 -31.10 28.67
CA TYR A 5 -57.16 -32.29 29.39
C TYR A 5 -58.28 -31.97 30.39
N ASP A 6 -58.08 -30.97 31.26
CA ASP A 6 -59.10 -30.56 32.24
C ASP A 6 -60.38 -30.06 31.56
N ASN A 7 -60.22 -29.36 30.43
CA ASN A 7 -61.32 -28.82 29.64
C ASN A 7 -62.17 -29.92 28.98
N LEU A 8 -61.54 -31.03 28.57
CA LEU A 8 -62.17 -32.15 27.87
C LEU A 8 -62.38 -33.38 28.75
N TYR A 9 -62.27 -33.23 30.07
CA TYR A 9 -62.31 -34.37 31.01
C TYR A 9 -63.59 -35.21 30.89
N ASP A 10 -64.76 -34.58 30.84
CA ASP A 10 -66.04 -35.29 30.70
C ASP A 10 -66.16 -36.02 29.35
N LEU A 11 -65.56 -35.45 28.29
CA LEU A 11 -65.53 -36.05 26.95
C LEU A 11 -64.68 -37.32 26.94
N PHE A 12 -63.49 -37.27 27.56
CA PHE A 12 -62.61 -38.44 27.65
C PHE A 12 -63.13 -39.52 28.60
N ASN A 13 -63.93 -39.17 29.60
CA ASN A 13 -64.65 -40.14 30.42
C ASN A 13 -65.87 -40.75 29.72
N GLN A 14 -66.22 -40.29 28.51
CA GLN A 14 -67.44 -40.67 27.80
C GLN A 14 -68.71 -40.43 28.65
N ASN A 15 -68.69 -39.38 29.49
CA ASN A 15 -69.81 -39.04 30.37
C ASN A 15 -70.83 -38.18 29.60
N PHE A 16 -71.78 -38.85 28.95
CA PHE A 16 -72.76 -38.19 28.09
C PHE A 16 -74.16 -38.14 28.73
N ALA A 17 -74.80 -36.98 28.61
CA ALA A 17 -76.24 -36.87 28.82
C ALA A 17 -76.95 -37.16 27.49
N VAL A 18 -77.84 -38.15 27.47
CA VAL A 18 -78.59 -38.51 26.26
C VAL A 18 -79.96 -37.83 26.30
N SER A 19 -80.25 -36.99 25.30
CA SER A 19 -81.55 -36.37 25.11
C SER A 19 -81.94 -36.44 23.65
N ALA A 20 -83.20 -36.83 23.35
CA ALA A 20 -83.70 -36.98 21.99
C ALA A 20 -82.77 -37.79 21.05
N ARG A 21 -82.21 -38.91 21.56
CA ARG A 21 -81.24 -39.79 20.87
C ARG A 21 -79.92 -39.12 20.45
N LYS A 22 -79.61 -37.95 21.02
CA LYS A 22 -78.35 -37.23 20.81
C LYS A 22 -77.53 -37.23 22.09
N LYS A 23 -76.22 -37.47 21.97
CA LYS A 23 -75.27 -37.45 23.09
C LYS A 23 -74.77 -36.02 23.30
N TYR A 24 -74.88 -35.52 24.52
CA TYR A 24 -74.36 -34.22 24.91
C TYR A 24 -73.29 -34.38 25.97
N CYS A 25 -72.14 -33.73 25.77
CA CYS A 25 -71.02 -33.71 26.70
C CYS A 25 -70.80 -32.30 27.24
N ARG A 26 -70.47 -32.18 28.52
CA ARG A 26 -69.98 -30.92 29.07
C ARG A 26 -68.54 -30.71 28.60
N ILE A 27 -68.22 -29.49 28.15
CA ILE A 27 -66.84 -29.04 27.92
C ILE A 27 -66.57 -27.93 28.92
N ALA A 28 -65.53 -28.07 29.73
CA ALA A 28 -65.12 -27.04 30.66
C ALA A 28 -64.21 -26.03 29.95
N LEU A 29 -64.55 -24.75 30.01
CA LEU A 29 -63.74 -23.66 29.46
C LEU A 29 -63.45 -22.68 30.59
N GLY A 30 -62.49 -23.07 31.44
CA GLY A 30 -62.18 -22.37 32.69
C GLY A 30 -63.18 -22.68 33.81
N VAL A 31 -63.18 -21.84 34.86
CA VAL A 31 -63.93 -22.13 36.10
C VAL A 31 -65.44 -21.93 35.94
N LEU A 32 -65.86 -20.97 35.11
CA LEU A 32 -67.24 -20.48 35.08
C LEU A 32 -68.05 -20.88 33.84
N TYR A 33 -67.40 -21.21 32.72
CA TYR A 33 -68.09 -21.49 31.46
C TYR A 33 -68.01 -22.98 31.10
N HIS A 34 -69.17 -23.63 31.04
CA HIS A 34 -69.27 -25.09 30.88
C HIS A 34 -70.39 -25.49 29.90
N PRO A 35 -70.25 -25.20 28.60
CA PRO A 35 -71.27 -25.55 27.60
C PRO A 35 -71.50 -27.06 27.51
N ARG A 36 -72.73 -27.45 27.16
CA ARG A 36 -73.06 -28.82 26.74
C ARG A 36 -73.04 -28.90 25.22
N CYS A 37 -72.04 -29.58 24.68
CA CYS A 37 -71.82 -29.75 23.25
C CYS A 37 -72.38 -31.09 22.76
N LEU A 38 -72.96 -31.09 21.57
CA LEU A 38 -73.40 -32.30 20.89
C LEU A 38 -72.16 -33.13 20.48
N VAL A 39 -72.20 -34.43 20.72
CA VAL A 39 -71.19 -35.39 20.28
C VAL A 39 -71.82 -36.34 19.27
N HIS A 40 -71.24 -36.40 18.07
CA HIS A 40 -71.68 -37.32 17.01
C HIS A 40 -71.24 -38.75 17.34
N ASP A 41 -72.01 -39.76 16.91
CA ASP A 41 -71.68 -41.17 17.20
C ASP A 41 -70.36 -41.62 16.54
N ASP A 42 -70.04 -41.07 15.36
CA ASP A 42 -68.79 -41.33 14.63
C ASP A 42 -67.62 -40.40 15.04
N PHE A 43 -67.69 -39.75 16.20
CA PHE A 43 -66.57 -38.93 16.68
C PHE A 43 -65.48 -39.80 17.30
N TYR A 44 -64.26 -39.68 16.78
CA TYR A 44 -63.06 -40.33 17.34
C TYR A 44 -62.04 -39.28 17.76
N CYS A 45 -61.39 -39.53 18.90
CA CYS A 45 -60.27 -38.72 19.37
C CYS A 45 -59.03 -39.61 19.46
N VAL A 46 -58.01 -39.26 18.67
CA VAL A 46 -56.72 -39.94 18.67
C VAL A 46 -55.69 -39.00 19.29
N VAL A 47 -54.94 -39.50 20.27
CA VAL A 47 -53.88 -38.74 20.93
C VAL A 47 -52.55 -39.41 20.66
N PHE A 48 -51.64 -38.68 20.02
CA PHE A 48 -50.26 -39.12 19.82
C PHE A 48 -49.40 -38.69 21.00
N ILE A 49 -48.70 -39.65 21.61
CA ILE A 49 -47.78 -39.43 22.72
C ILE A 49 -46.48 -40.15 22.38
N HIS A 50 -45.34 -39.46 22.49
CA HIS A 50 -44.05 -40.12 22.34
C HIS A 50 -43.86 -41.14 23.46
N LYS A 51 -43.33 -42.33 23.15
CA LYS A 51 -43.09 -43.40 24.13
C LYS A 51 -42.32 -42.91 25.37
N ARG A 52 -41.32 -42.04 25.18
CA ARG A 52 -40.50 -41.45 26.26
C ARG A 52 -41.27 -40.51 27.21
N ASP A 53 -42.41 -40.00 26.78
CA ASP A 53 -43.24 -39.05 27.52
C ASP A 53 -44.46 -39.72 28.15
N LEU A 54 -44.62 -41.05 27.98
CA LEU A 54 -45.72 -41.82 28.53
C LEU A 54 -45.75 -41.76 30.06
N ASP A 55 -44.59 -41.90 30.71
CA ASP A 55 -44.46 -41.88 32.17
C ASP A 55 -44.71 -40.49 32.77
N LYS A 56 -44.68 -39.44 31.95
CA LYS A 56 -44.99 -38.06 32.35
C LYS A 56 -46.48 -37.77 32.32
N CYS A 57 -47.29 -38.66 31.75
CA CYS A 57 -48.73 -38.50 31.67
C CYS A 57 -49.40 -39.03 32.94
N ASP A 58 -50.39 -38.31 33.44
CA ASP A 58 -51.14 -38.73 34.63
C ASP A 58 -51.83 -40.09 34.38
N PRO A 59 -51.71 -41.07 35.30
CA PRO A 59 -52.33 -42.39 35.14
C PRO A 59 -53.85 -42.34 34.84
N PRO A 60 -54.66 -41.45 35.47
CA PRO A 60 -56.07 -41.31 35.12
C PRO A 60 -56.31 -40.89 33.67
N PHE A 61 -55.46 -40.03 33.09
CA PHE A 61 -55.56 -39.66 31.68
C PHE A 61 -55.29 -40.87 30.80
N LEU A 62 -54.20 -41.59 31.06
CA LEU A 62 -53.86 -42.80 30.32
C LEU A 62 -55.01 -43.83 30.37
N ASN A 63 -55.61 -44.06 31.54
CA ASN A 63 -56.68 -45.05 31.71
C ASN A 63 -57.94 -44.82 30.85
N ARG A 64 -58.10 -43.66 30.23
CA ARG A 64 -59.27 -43.31 29.37
C ARG A 64 -59.08 -43.61 27.89
N PHE A 65 -57.85 -43.90 27.48
CA PHE A 65 -57.53 -44.20 26.09
C PHE A 65 -57.09 -45.65 25.93
N GLU A 66 -57.45 -46.23 24.79
CA GLU A 66 -56.81 -47.45 24.28
C GLU A 66 -55.41 -47.10 23.78
N LYS A 67 -54.39 -47.86 24.18
CA LYS A 67 -52.99 -47.57 23.84
C LYS A 67 -52.53 -48.54 22.78
N HIS A 68 -52.09 -48.00 21.64
CA HIS A 68 -51.41 -48.75 20.61
C HIS A 68 -49.99 -48.21 20.47
N LEU A 69 -49.00 -49.11 20.55
CA LEU A 69 -47.63 -48.76 20.23
C LEU A 69 -47.47 -48.79 18.71
N ILE A 70 -47.20 -47.63 18.12
CA ILE A 70 -46.91 -47.51 16.70
C ILE A 70 -45.39 -47.37 16.56
N ASP A 71 -44.76 -48.42 16.05
CA ASP A 71 -43.37 -48.38 15.63
C ASP A 71 -43.32 -48.21 14.11
N ILE A 72 -42.89 -47.03 13.66
CA ILE A 72 -42.86 -46.66 12.25
C ILE A 72 -41.92 -47.59 11.48
N GLU A 73 -40.80 -48.02 12.07
CA GLU A 73 -39.84 -48.89 11.39
C GLU A 73 -40.40 -50.30 11.17
N ALA A 74 -41.23 -50.79 12.10
CA ALA A 74 -41.88 -52.09 12.00
C ALA A 74 -43.03 -52.11 10.96
N LEU A 75 -43.59 -50.95 10.63
CA LEU A 75 -44.64 -50.80 9.63
C LEU A 75 -44.10 -50.75 8.19
N ILE A 76 -42.79 -50.53 8.01
CA ILE A 76 -42.18 -50.44 6.68
C ILE A 76 -41.90 -51.85 6.15
N HIS A 77 -42.42 -52.15 4.97
CA HIS A 77 -42.18 -53.43 4.31
C HIS A 77 -40.68 -53.68 4.04
N PRO A 78 -40.14 -54.91 4.25
CA PRO A 78 -38.72 -55.20 4.03
C PRO A 78 -38.19 -54.82 2.65
N ARG A 79 -39.02 -54.95 1.60
CA ARG A 79 -38.68 -54.54 0.23
C ARG A 79 -38.44 -53.03 0.12
N HIS A 80 -39.30 -52.19 0.70
CA HIS A 80 -39.10 -50.74 0.74
C HIS A 80 -37.83 -50.38 1.53
N LYS A 81 -37.58 -51.09 2.64
CA LYS A 81 -36.37 -50.91 3.46
C LYS A 81 -35.09 -51.26 2.69
N SER A 82 -35.11 -52.32 1.89
CA SER A 82 -33.98 -52.71 1.03
C SER A 82 -33.68 -51.63 -0.01
N VAL A 83 -34.68 -51.18 -0.77
CA VAL A 83 -34.51 -50.12 -1.78
C VAL A 83 -34.03 -48.82 -1.12
N ALA A 84 -34.59 -48.45 0.03
CA ALA A 84 -34.17 -47.26 0.77
C ALA A 84 -32.72 -47.38 1.27
N HIS A 85 -32.27 -48.58 1.66
CA HIS A 85 -30.89 -48.83 2.02
C HIS A 85 -29.94 -48.66 0.82
N ASP A 86 -30.27 -49.24 -0.33
CA ASP A 86 -29.49 -49.12 -1.56
C ASP A 86 -29.35 -47.65 -1.99
N LEU A 87 -30.45 -46.90 -1.95
CA LEU A 87 -30.49 -45.48 -2.28
C LEU A 87 -29.66 -44.65 -1.29
N HIS A 88 -29.72 -44.98 0.00
CA HIS A 88 -28.91 -44.33 1.03
C HIS A 88 -27.41 -44.64 0.86
N MET A 89 -27.06 -45.86 0.47
CA MET A 89 -25.67 -46.24 0.17
C MET A 89 -25.16 -45.49 -1.06
N TRP A 90 -25.97 -45.36 -2.12
CA TRP A 90 -25.66 -44.53 -3.28
C TRP A 90 -25.46 -43.06 -2.90
N LEU A 91 -26.31 -42.46 -2.05
CA LEU A 91 -26.10 -41.09 -1.59
C LEU A 91 -24.76 -40.90 -0.87
N LYS A 92 -24.34 -41.89 -0.06
CA LYS A 92 -23.04 -41.87 0.60
C LYS A 92 -21.86 -41.95 -0.37
N THR A 93 -22.02 -42.56 -1.55
CA THR A 93 -20.94 -42.59 -2.55
C THR A 93 -20.73 -41.25 -3.24
N LEU A 94 -21.74 -40.36 -3.24
CA LEU A 94 -21.64 -39.02 -3.83
C LEU A 94 -20.75 -38.07 -3.01
N LEU A 95 -20.56 -38.38 -1.71
CA LEU A 95 -19.72 -37.57 -0.83
C LEU A 95 -18.23 -37.89 -1.05
N PRO A 96 -17.38 -36.88 -1.32
CA PRO A 96 -15.96 -37.11 -1.50
C PRO A 96 -15.28 -37.55 -0.19
N LYS A 97 -14.36 -38.52 -0.30
CA LYS A 97 -13.67 -39.10 0.86
C LYS A 97 -12.60 -38.20 1.49
N ASN A 98 -12.09 -37.21 0.75
CA ASN A 98 -10.86 -36.46 1.08
C ASN A 98 -11.09 -34.99 1.45
N LEU A 99 -12.34 -34.56 1.55
CA LEU A 99 -12.67 -33.17 1.92
C LEU A 99 -12.84 -33.13 3.44
N GLY A 100 -12.11 -32.24 4.12
CA GLY A 100 -11.98 -32.20 5.59
C GLY A 100 -13.30 -31.99 6.36
N LYS A 101 -13.21 -31.73 7.68
CA LYS A 101 -14.35 -31.62 8.63
C LYS A 101 -15.39 -30.53 8.33
N HIS A 102 -15.20 -29.70 7.31
CA HIS A 102 -16.04 -28.54 6.97
C HIS A 102 -16.87 -28.73 5.69
N PHE A 103 -16.91 -29.95 5.13
CA PHE A 103 -17.55 -30.23 3.84
C PHE A 103 -19.06 -30.53 3.95
N PRO A 104 -19.87 -30.34 2.88
CA PRO A 104 -21.31 -30.58 2.92
C PRO A 104 -21.70 -31.99 3.36
N LEU A 105 -22.52 -32.02 4.39
CA LEU A 105 -23.34 -33.17 4.76
C LEU A 105 -24.44 -33.34 3.69
N LEU A 106 -25.06 -34.53 3.62
CA LEU A 106 -26.16 -34.79 2.67
C LEU A 106 -27.30 -33.77 2.80
N GLN A 107 -27.55 -33.24 3.99
CA GLN A 107 -28.52 -32.18 4.27
C GLN A 107 -28.21 -30.82 3.62
N HIS A 108 -26.96 -30.59 3.20
CA HIS A 108 -26.57 -29.38 2.48
C HIS A 108 -26.72 -29.57 0.96
N LEU A 109 -26.62 -30.81 0.47
CA LEU A 109 -26.75 -31.12 -0.96
C LEU A 109 -28.22 -31.32 -1.38
N PHE A 110 -29.02 -31.93 -0.50
CA PHE A 110 -30.43 -32.23 -0.72
C PHE A 110 -31.26 -31.55 0.37
N VAL A 111 -32.18 -30.69 -0.05
CA VAL A 111 -32.97 -29.93 0.91
C VAL A 111 -34.04 -30.81 1.56
N ASP A 112 -34.30 -30.60 2.86
CA ASP A 112 -35.18 -31.44 3.69
C ASP A 112 -34.70 -32.90 3.86
N TYR A 113 -33.44 -33.19 3.56
CA TYR A 113 -32.88 -34.53 3.70
C TYR A 113 -32.96 -35.05 5.14
N ARG A 114 -33.66 -36.17 5.31
CA ARG A 114 -33.65 -36.99 6.52
C ARG A 114 -33.61 -38.46 6.13
N GLN A 115 -33.03 -39.29 6.98
CA GLN A 115 -32.95 -40.73 6.69
C GLN A 115 -34.36 -41.34 6.50
N ASP A 116 -35.34 -40.90 7.28
CA ASP A 116 -36.74 -41.34 7.18
C ASP A 116 -37.42 -40.86 5.88
N GLN A 117 -37.00 -39.70 5.34
CA GLN A 117 -37.54 -39.14 4.11
C GLN A 117 -37.23 -40.05 2.92
N ILE A 118 -36.07 -40.71 2.91
CA ILE A 118 -35.69 -41.66 1.86
C ILE A 118 -36.65 -42.86 1.83
N CYS A 119 -37.01 -43.41 2.99
CA CYS A 119 -38.00 -44.47 3.06
C CYS A 119 -39.38 -43.99 2.55
N ASN A 120 -39.80 -42.78 2.93
CA ASN A 120 -41.07 -42.21 2.45
C ASN A 120 -41.07 -41.96 0.93
N LEU A 121 -39.95 -41.51 0.38
CA LEU A 121 -39.76 -41.30 -1.05
C LEU A 121 -39.91 -42.61 -1.83
N VAL A 122 -39.33 -43.70 -1.30
CA VAL A 122 -39.47 -45.04 -1.88
C VAL A 122 -40.93 -45.48 -1.84
N ILE A 123 -41.60 -45.39 -0.68
CA ILE A 123 -43.02 -45.78 -0.55
C ILE A 123 -43.88 -44.99 -1.55
N GLU A 124 -43.71 -43.67 -1.62
CA GLU A 124 -44.46 -42.82 -2.55
C GLU A 124 -44.19 -43.21 -4.02
N THR A 125 -42.96 -43.64 -4.33
CA THR A 125 -42.60 -44.07 -5.68
C THR A 125 -43.24 -45.41 -6.05
N PHE A 126 -43.30 -46.36 -5.11
CA PHE A 126 -44.05 -47.62 -5.30
C PHE A 126 -45.54 -47.34 -5.57
N GLU A 127 -46.15 -46.43 -4.81
CA GLU A 127 -47.54 -46.00 -5.05
C GLU A 127 -47.70 -45.34 -6.43
N GLN A 128 -46.81 -44.42 -6.80
CA GLN A 128 -46.91 -43.69 -8.07
C GLN A 128 -46.70 -44.57 -9.30
N LEU A 129 -45.83 -45.57 -9.20
CA LEU A 129 -45.57 -46.52 -10.27
C LEU A 129 -46.56 -47.70 -10.26
N ASN A 130 -47.49 -47.75 -9.29
CA ASN A 130 -48.42 -48.85 -9.06
C ASN A 130 -47.74 -50.23 -9.03
N ILE A 131 -46.57 -50.32 -8.38
CA ILE A 131 -45.79 -51.56 -8.25
C ILE A 131 -46.30 -52.35 -7.06
N ALA A 132 -46.65 -53.62 -7.26
CA ALA A 132 -47.09 -54.48 -6.18
C ALA A 132 -45.88 -54.94 -5.36
N ILE A 133 -46.06 -55.04 -4.04
CA ILE A 133 -44.99 -55.40 -3.10
C ILE A 133 -44.44 -56.82 -3.38
N ASP A 134 -45.30 -57.71 -3.90
CA ASP A 134 -45.01 -59.12 -4.18
C ASP A 134 -44.75 -59.41 -5.67
N ASP A 135 -44.42 -58.40 -6.48
CA ASP A 135 -44.20 -58.57 -7.92
C ASP A 135 -43.05 -59.54 -8.27
N GLU A 136 -43.32 -60.49 -9.18
CA GLU A 136 -42.40 -61.55 -9.65
C GLU A 136 -41.23 -61.01 -10.49
N GLU A 137 -41.36 -59.85 -11.15
CA GLU A 137 -40.28 -59.15 -11.87
C GLU A 137 -39.50 -58.19 -10.96
N ALA A 138 -39.11 -58.69 -9.78
CA ALA A 138 -38.66 -57.84 -8.68
C ALA A 138 -37.46 -56.94 -9.03
N ASP A 139 -36.46 -57.48 -9.73
CA ASP A 139 -35.17 -56.80 -9.97
C ASP A 139 -35.26 -55.64 -10.99
N LYS A 140 -36.02 -55.80 -12.08
CA LYS A 140 -36.20 -54.71 -13.07
C LYS A 140 -36.99 -53.55 -12.48
N ARG A 141 -38.08 -53.86 -11.78
CA ARG A 141 -38.91 -52.87 -11.09
C ARG A 141 -38.17 -52.21 -9.92
N HIS A 142 -37.24 -52.93 -9.27
CA HIS A 142 -36.33 -52.37 -8.24
C HIS A 142 -35.48 -51.24 -8.81
N GLN A 143 -34.86 -51.46 -9.98
CA GLN A 143 -34.05 -50.44 -10.64
C GLN A 143 -34.89 -49.26 -11.14
N ASP A 144 -36.09 -49.50 -11.66
CA ASP A 144 -37.01 -48.43 -12.07
C ASP A 144 -37.39 -47.52 -10.89
N VAL A 145 -37.65 -48.11 -9.72
CA VAL A 145 -37.93 -47.36 -8.49
C VAL A 145 -36.71 -46.52 -8.08
N ILE A 146 -35.50 -47.09 -8.10
CA ILE A 146 -34.27 -46.37 -7.78
C ILE A 146 -34.09 -45.18 -8.73
N ASN A 147 -34.22 -45.40 -10.03
CA ASN A 147 -34.06 -44.34 -11.04
C ASN A 147 -35.09 -43.21 -10.84
N HIS A 148 -36.34 -43.54 -10.52
CA HIS A 148 -37.38 -42.54 -10.23
C HIS A 148 -37.11 -41.78 -8.93
N CYS A 149 -36.66 -42.47 -7.88
CA CYS A 149 -36.25 -41.84 -6.63
C CYS A 149 -35.05 -40.90 -6.83
N GLN A 150 -34.05 -41.31 -7.61
CA GLN A 150 -32.90 -40.47 -7.96
C GLN A 150 -33.35 -39.21 -8.70
N ARG A 151 -34.24 -39.31 -9.70
CA ARG A 151 -34.79 -38.13 -10.39
C ARG A 151 -35.53 -37.19 -9.45
N LYS A 152 -36.32 -37.72 -8.50
CA LYS A 152 -36.98 -36.90 -7.48
C LYS A 152 -35.98 -36.24 -6.52
N LEU A 153 -34.93 -36.95 -6.10
CA LEU A 153 -33.87 -36.38 -5.26
C LEU A 153 -33.12 -35.26 -5.99
N LEU A 154 -32.84 -35.41 -7.28
CA LEU A 154 -32.21 -34.36 -8.09
C LEU A 154 -33.04 -33.07 -8.13
N ARG A 155 -34.38 -33.15 -8.10
CA ARG A 155 -35.25 -31.96 -7.98
C ARG A 155 -35.12 -31.22 -6.65
N THR A 156 -34.70 -31.94 -5.60
CA THR A 156 -34.47 -31.38 -4.26
C THR A 156 -33.02 -30.98 -4.01
N ALA A 157 -32.13 -31.23 -4.98
CA ALA A 157 -30.71 -30.93 -4.86
C ALA A 157 -30.42 -29.47 -5.18
N SER A 158 -29.50 -28.85 -4.42
CA SER A 158 -28.95 -27.53 -4.74
C SER A 158 -27.85 -27.61 -5.79
N PHE A 159 -27.41 -26.45 -6.32
CA PHE A 159 -26.25 -26.38 -7.21
C PHE A 159 -24.94 -26.85 -6.56
N ASP A 160 -24.92 -27.01 -5.24
CA ASP A 160 -23.76 -27.59 -4.54
C ASP A 160 -23.52 -29.05 -4.98
N LEU A 161 -24.57 -29.80 -5.34
CA LEU A 161 -24.44 -31.18 -5.81
C LEU A 161 -23.55 -31.30 -7.07
N PRO A 162 -23.88 -30.67 -8.21
CA PRO A 162 -23.03 -30.75 -9.40
C PRO A 162 -21.63 -30.18 -9.15
N LEU A 163 -21.48 -29.19 -8.25
CA LEU A 163 -20.18 -28.67 -7.84
C LEU A 163 -19.33 -29.73 -7.13
N VAL A 164 -19.90 -30.42 -6.13
CA VAL A 164 -19.22 -31.51 -5.41
C VAL A 164 -18.86 -32.67 -6.35
N LEU A 165 -19.80 -33.08 -7.22
CA LEU A 165 -19.57 -34.17 -8.18
C LEU A 165 -18.45 -33.83 -9.16
N SER A 166 -18.32 -32.58 -9.57
CA SER A 166 -17.29 -32.12 -10.51
C SER A 166 -15.86 -32.19 -9.97
N LEU A 167 -15.68 -32.28 -8.64
CA LEU A 167 -14.37 -32.47 -7.99
C LEU A 167 -13.83 -33.89 -8.19
N GLN A 168 -14.70 -34.87 -8.44
CA GLN A 168 -14.35 -36.26 -8.65
C GLN A 168 -14.87 -36.74 -10.01
N PRO A 169 -14.25 -36.33 -11.12
CA PRO A 169 -14.76 -36.64 -12.44
C PRO A 169 -14.68 -38.15 -12.69
N ASN A 170 -15.84 -38.81 -12.71
CA ASN A 170 -16.02 -40.17 -13.19
C ASN A 170 -17.25 -40.20 -14.11
N PHE A 171 -17.43 -41.30 -14.86
CA PHE A 171 -18.53 -41.41 -15.81
C PHE A 171 -19.90 -41.29 -15.14
N GLU A 172 -20.07 -41.84 -13.93
CA GLU A 172 -21.34 -41.79 -13.19
C GLU A 172 -21.69 -40.36 -12.72
N HIS A 173 -20.72 -39.61 -12.22
CA HIS A 173 -20.86 -38.23 -11.77
C HIS A 173 -21.11 -37.29 -12.94
N GLN A 174 -20.46 -37.49 -14.10
CA GLN A 174 -20.77 -36.73 -15.31
C GLN A 174 -22.20 -36.97 -15.76
N ASN A 175 -22.64 -38.23 -15.79
CA ASN A 175 -24.03 -38.55 -16.08
C ASN A 175 -24.99 -37.89 -15.08
N LEU A 176 -24.69 -37.91 -13.77
CA LEU A 176 -25.52 -37.27 -12.76
C LEU A 176 -25.57 -35.75 -12.90
N ILE A 177 -24.45 -35.11 -13.26
CA ILE A 177 -24.42 -33.69 -13.61
C ILE A 177 -25.31 -33.45 -14.82
N ASP A 178 -25.24 -34.29 -15.86
CA ASP A 178 -26.10 -34.12 -17.03
C ASP A 178 -27.58 -34.21 -16.69
N HIS A 179 -27.99 -35.22 -15.92
CA HIS A 179 -29.35 -35.37 -15.43
C HIS A 179 -29.78 -34.20 -14.52
N TYR A 180 -28.88 -33.67 -13.68
CA TYR A 180 -29.19 -32.50 -12.85
C TYR A 180 -29.59 -31.31 -13.73
N TYR A 181 -28.78 -30.98 -14.75
CA TYR A 181 -29.10 -29.86 -15.63
C TYR A 181 -30.37 -30.11 -16.45
N GLU A 182 -30.59 -31.33 -16.96
CA GLU A 182 -31.84 -31.68 -17.66
C GLU A 182 -33.08 -31.43 -16.79
N VAL A 183 -33.01 -31.83 -15.51
CA VAL A 183 -34.09 -31.61 -14.55
C VAL A 183 -34.26 -30.12 -14.26
N HIS A 184 -33.19 -29.40 -13.92
CA HIS A 184 -33.27 -28.00 -13.48
C HIS A 184 -33.47 -26.98 -14.61
N GLU A 185 -33.13 -27.30 -15.87
CA GLU A 185 -33.54 -26.49 -17.03
C GLU A 185 -35.05 -26.59 -17.30
N SER A 186 -35.66 -27.72 -16.93
CA SER A 186 -37.10 -27.92 -17.04
C SER A 186 -37.87 -27.26 -15.89
N VAL A 187 -37.26 -27.13 -14.71
CA VAL A 187 -37.86 -26.59 -13.48
C VAL A 187 -37.46 -25.12 -13.32
N SER A 188 -38.32 -24.19 -13.73
CA SER A 188 -38.17 -22.77 -13.39
C SER A 188 -39.31 -22.29 -12.51
N PHE A 189 -39.06 -21.22 -11.75
CA PHE A 189 -40.08 -20.62 -10.88
C PHE A 189 -41.27 -20.12 -11.71
N VAL A 190 -41.00 -19.44 -12.83
CA VAL A 190 -42.04 -18.93 -13.76
C VAL A 190 -42.86 -20.07 -14.34
N LYS A 191 -42.22 -21.11 -14.90
CA LYS A 191 -42.93 -22.29 -15.45
C LYS A 191 -43.75 -23.00 -14.37
N SER A 192 -43.27 -23.02 -13.13
CA SER A 192 -43.98 -23.62 -12.01
C SER A 192 -45.27 -22.88 -11.67
N ILE A 193 -45.25 -21.54 -11.72
CA ILE A 193 -46.44 -20.70 -11.56
C ILE A 193 -47.41 -20.92 -12.72
N GLU A 194 -46.92 -20.87 -13.97
CA GLU A 194 -47.74 -21.08 -15.17
C GLU A 194 -48.45 -22.43 -15.13
N THR A 195 -47.71 -23.51 -14.87
CA THR A 195 -48.26 -24.86 -14.75
C THR A 195 -49.33 -24.94 -13.66
N ALA A 196 -49.10 -24.29 -12.51
CA ALA A 196 -50.05 -24.28 -11.40
C ALA A 196 -51.34 -23.48 -11.72
N LEU A 197 -51.23 -22.43 -12.54
CA LEU A 197 -52.37 -21.66 -13.04
C LEU A 197 -53.19 -22.44 -14.10
N ASP A 198 -52.53 -23.27 -14.90
CA ASP A 198 -53.17 -24.05 -15.98
C ASP A 198 -53.90 -25.30 -15.45
N THR A 199 -53.45 -25.89 -14.35
CA THR A 199 -54.13 -27.04 -13.74
C THR A 199 -55.43 -26.66 -13.03
N GLU A 200 -56.58 -26.99 -13.62
CA GLU A 200 -57.91 -26.65 -13.08
C GLU A 200 -58.41 -27.62 -11.98
N THR A 201 -57.82 -28.81 -11.82
CA THR A 201 -58.51 -29.93 -11.16
C THR A 201 -57.86 -30.52 -9.90
N ASN A 202 -56.65 -30.14 -9.52
CA ASN A 202 -56.05 -30.56 -8.24
C ASN A 202 -55.13 -29.47 -7.67
N ILE A 203 -55.36 -29.08 -6.41
CA ILE A 203 -54.49 -28.13 -5.70
C ILE A 203 -53.21 -28.88 -5.32
N ILE A 204 -52.15 -28.60 -6.07
CA ILE A 204 -50.81 -29.13 -5.79
C ILE A 204 -50.13 -28.14 -4.84
N HIS A 205 -50.00 -28.52 -3.57
CA HIS A 205 -49.19 -27.76 -2.63
C HIS A 205 -47.70 -27.99 -2.97
N ARG A 206 -46.93 -26.90 -3.09
CA ARG A 206 -45.51 -26.97 -3.41
C ARG A 206 -44.69 -26.15 -2.41
N ILE A 207 -43.56 -26.72 -1.99
CA ILE A 207 -42.55 -26.06 -1.17
C ILE A 207 -41.34 -25.85 -2.05
N ILE A 208 -40.96 -24.59 -2.23
CA ILE A 208 -39.78 -24.23 -3.03
C ILE A 208 -38.72 -23.74 -2.06
N TYR A 209 -37.59 -24.43 -2.02
CA TYR A 209 -36.40 -23.94 -1.35
C TYR A 209 -35.58 -23.09 -2.32
N THR A 210 -34.97 -22.02 -1.83
CA THR A 210 -34.20 -21.09 -2.66
C THR A 210 -33.15 -20.37 -1.82
N TYR A 211 -32.06 -19.93 -2.46
CA TYR A 211 -31.10 -19.01 -1.87
C TYR A 211 -31.47 -17.53 -2.11
N THR A 212 -32.60 -17.27 -2.78
CA THR A 212 -33.11 -15.90 -3.00
C THR A 212 -33.54 -15.27 -1.67
N GLN A 213 -32.93 -14.15 -1.31
CA GLN A 213 -33.17 -13.50 -0.01
C GLN A 213 -34.63 -13.00 0.11
N ASN A 214 -35.21 -13.07 1.32
CA ASN A 214 -36.61 -12.74 1.58
C ASN A 214 -36.99 -11.26 1.28
N PHE A 215 -36.01 -10.36 1.21
CA PHE A 215 -36.23 -8.95 0.87
C PHE A 215 -36.09 -8.64 -0.63
N HIS A 216 -35.56 -9.54 -1.45
CA HIS A 216 -35.50 -9.35 -2.90
C HIS A 216 -36.90 -9.45 -3.51
N THR A 217 -37.20 -8.57 -4.47
CA THR A 217 -38.41 -8.65 -5.29
C THR A 217 -38.31 -9.79 -6.29
N ILE A 218 -39.42 -10.49 -6.50
CA ILE A 218 -39.50 -11.52 -7.53
C ILE A 218 -40.02 -10.87 -8.80
N ASP A 219 -39.23 -10.93 -9.87
CA ASP A 219 -39.56 -10.24 -11.11
C ASP A 219 -40.62 -11.02 -11.91
N GLY A 220 -41.58 -10.32 -12.50
CA GLY A 220 -42.56 -10.93 -13.41
C GLY A 220 -43.67 -11.74 -12.74
N LEU A 221 -43.97 -11.53 -11.45
CA LEU A 221 -45.12 -12.15 -10.78
C LEU A 221 -46.45 -11.73 -11.45
N PRO A 222 -47.30 -12.68 -11.89
CA PRO A 222 -48.61 -12.37 -12.45
C PRO A 222 -49.55 -11.71 -11.43
N GLU A 223 -50.47 -10.86 -11.88
CA GLU A 223 -51.54 -10.28 -11.03
C GLU A 223 -52.44 -11.33 -10.38
N SER A 224 -52.42 -12.58 -10.89
CA SER A 224 -53.15 -13.72 -10.35
C SER A 224 -52.47 -14.38 -9.14
N VAL A 225 -51.30 -13.91 -8.72
CA VAL A 225 -50.55 -14.44 -7.57
C VAL A 225 -50.53 -13.41 -6.45
N GLU A 226 -50.94 -13.80 -5.25
CA GLU A 226 -50.83 -12.97 -4.04
C GLU A 226 -49.59 -13.40 -3.23
N GLU A 227 -48.64 -12.48 -3.06
CA GLU A 227 -47.45 -12.68 -2.23
C GLU A 227 -47.71 -12.20 -0.79
N ILE A 228 -47.47 -13.07 0.19
CA ILE A 228 -47.47 -12.74 1.61
C ILE A 228 -46.18 -13.20 2.27
N LYS A 229 -45.72 -12.47 3.30
CA LYS A 229 -44.56 -12.87 4.11
C LYS A 229 -45.03 -13.34 5.48
N LEU A 230 -44.52 -14.47 5.95
CA LEU A 230 -44.93 -15.03 7.24
C LEU A 230 -44.64 -14.07 8.40
N SER A 231 -43.51 -13.35 8.34
CA SER A 231 -43.12 -12.31 9.30
C SER A 231 -44.11 -11.17 9.50
N THR A 232 -45.08 -10.99 8.59
CA THR A 232 -46.11 -9.94 8.73
C THR A 232 -47.15 -10.26 9.79
N PHE A 233 -47.30 -11.54 10.17
CA PHE A 233 -48.32 -11.99 11.10
C PHE A 233 -47.73 -12.19 12.49
N LYS A 234 -48.37 -11.60 13.51
CA LYS A 234 -47.97 -11.78 14.91
C LYS A 234 -48.71 -12.94 15.57
N THR A 235 -49.90 -13.26 15.09
CA THR A 235 -50.76 -14.29 15.68
C THR A 235 -51.25 -15.27 14.62
N GLU A 236 -51.51 -16.52 15.04
CA GLU A 236 -52.11 -17.54 14.18
C GLU A 236 -53.46 -17.08 13.61
N LEU A 237 -54.26 -16.35 14.40
CA LEU A 237 -55.57 -15.84 13.97
C LEU A 237 -55.46 -14.87 12.79
N GLU A 238 -54.47 -13.97 12.79
CA GLU A 238 -54.23 -13.04 11.68
C GLU A 238 -53.90 -13.80 10.39
N LEU A 239 -53.00 -14.79 10.48
CA LEU A 239 -52.63 -15.66 9.36
C LEU A 239 -53.84 -16.45 8.84
N THR A 240 -54.61 -17.08 9.74
CA THR A 240 -55.81 -17.83 9.40
C THR A 240 -56.85 -16.95 8.70
N ASN A 241 -57.09 -15.74 9.21
CA ASN A 241 -58.04 -14.80 8.60
C ASN A 241 -57.57 -14.36 7.20
N LYS A 242 -56.27 -14.14 7.01
CA LYS A 242 -55.72 -13.80 5.69
C LYS A 242 -55.86 -14.95 4.69
N ILE A 243 -55.59 -16.18 5.11
CA ILE A 243 -55.77 -17.39 4.28
C ILE A 243 -57.26 -17.58 3.92
N LYS A 244 -58.17 -17.40 4.87
CA LYS A 244 -59.62 -17.41 4.61
C LYS A 244 -60.03 -16.35 3.59
N GLN A 245 -59.52 -15.13 3.73
CA GLN A 245 -59.78 -14.05 2.80
C GLN A 245 -59.32 -14.41 1.38
N HIS A 246 -58.15 -15.05 1.24
CA HIS A 246 -57.65 -15.53 -0.05
C HIS A 246 -58.61 -16.55 -0.68
N TYR A 247 -58.99 -17.60 0.05
CA TYR A 247 -59.91 -18.63 -0.46
C TYR A 247 -61.32 -18.11 -0.77
N GLN A 248 -61.77 -17.04 -0.10
CA GLN A 248 -63.09 -16.43 -0.32
C GLN A 248 -63.10 -15.38 -1.43
N SER A 249 -61.94 -14.89 -1.88
CA SER A 249 -61.84 -13.82 -2.87
C SER A 249 -62.19 -14.32 -4.29
N SER A 250 -62.95 -13.52 -5.06
CA SER A 250 -63.48 -13.94 -6.36
C SER A 250 -62.53 -13.64 -7.56
N ARG A 251 -62.21 -14.71 -8.29
CA ARG A 251 -61.78 -14.86 -9.71
C ARG A 251 -60.52 -14.17 -10.28
N LYS A 252 -59.88 -13.17 -9.65
CA LYS A 252 -58.63 -12.58 -10.20
C LYS A 252 -57.34 -13.22 -9.67
N ILE A 253 -57.26 -13.48 -8.37
CA ILE A 253 -56.09 -14.10 -7.72
C ILE A 253 -56.39 -15.60 -7.54
N ARG A 254 -55.53 -16.45 -8.10
CA ARG A 254 -55.68 -17.92 -8.14
C ARG A 254 -54.64 -18.66 -7.30
N LEU A 255 -53.51 -18.02 -6.97
CA LEU A 255 -52.42 -18.64 -6.22
C LEU A 255 -51.97 -17.77 -5.04
N LEU A 256 -51.66 -18.41 -3.92
CA LEU A 256 -51.07 -17.80 -2.74
C LEU A 256 -49.59 -18.19 -2.64
N LEU A 257 -48.69 -17.21 -2.67
CA LEU A 257 -47.27 -17.38 -2.43
C LEU A 257 -46.93 -16.92 -1.02
N ILE A 258 -46.51 -17.85 -0.17
CA ILE A 258 -46.10 -17.55 1.21
C ILE A 258 -44.58 -17.62 1.31
N ARG A 259 -43.94 -16.48 1.56
CA ARG A 259 -42.50 -16.39 1.80
C ARG A 259 -42.21 -16.62 3.28
N VAL A 260 -41.29 -17.53 3.54
CA VAL A 260 -40.85 -17.93 4.87
C VAL A 260 -39.34 -17.75 4.93
N ASP A 261 -38.86 -17.03 5.94
CA ASP A 261 -37.44 -17.02 6.24
C ASP A 261 -37.09 -18.31 6.98
N TYR A 262 -36.40 -19.22 6.31
CA TYR A 262 -36.10 -20.52 6.90
C TYR A 262 -35.20 -20.40 8.14
N HIS A 263 -34.29 -19.42 8.20
CA HIS A 263 -33.37 -19.31 9.33
C HIS A 263 -34.13 -18.99 10.62
N ASP A 264 -35.00 -17.99 10.57
CA ASP A 264 -35.71 -17.46 11.74
C ASP A 264 -37.07 -18.15 11.99
N GLU A 265 -37.74 -18.63 10.94
CA GLU A 265 -39.16 -19.02 10.99
C GLU A 265 -39.41 -20.53 10.74
N HIS A 266 -38.37 -21.36 10.60
CA HIS A 266 -38.53 -22.80 10.31
C HIS A 266 -39.48 -23.52 11.28
N GLN A 267 -39.48 -23.14 12.56
CA GLN A 267 -40.35 -23.69 13.60
C GLN A 267 -41.85 -23.50 13.31
N HIS A 268 -42.21 -22.46 12.57
CA HIS A 268 -43.60 -22.13 12.24
C HIS A 268 -44.12 -22.88 11.01
N ILE A 269 -43.26 -23.51 10.21
CA ILE A 269 -43.64 -24.23 8.98
C ILE A 269 -44.68 -25.33 9.28
N LEU A 270 -44.53 -26.06 10.38
CA LEU A 270 -45.49 -27.11 10.75
C LEU A 270 -46.85 -26.52 11.12
N SER A 271 -46.87 -25.38 11.83
CA SER A 271 -48.09 -24.68 12.19
C SER A 271 -48.78 -24.12 10.94
N LEU A 272 -48.01 -23.53 10.03
CA LEU A 272 -48.50 -23.05 8.73
C LEU A 272 -49.13 -24.18 7.91
N LYS A 273 -48.45 -25.33 7.79
CA LYS A 273 -49.00 -26.53 7.12
C LYS A 273 -50.32 -26.95 7.75
N HIS A 274 -50.40 -26.97 9.08
CA HIS A 274 -51.62 -27.33 9.79
C HIS A 274 -52.77 -26.35 9.51
N VAL A 275 -52.52 -25.03 9.54
CA VAL A 275 -53.53 -24.01 9.22
C VAL A 275 -54.02 -24.14 7.77
N LEU A 276 -53.10 -24.30 6.81
CA LEU A 276 -53.44 -24.46 5.39
C LEU A 276 -54.30 -25.70 5.15
N LEU A 277 -53.97 -26.82 5.80
CA LEU A 277 -54.76 -28.05 5.71
C LEU A 277 -56.17 -27.85 6.29
N ASN A 278 -56.29 -27.27 7.48
CA ASN A 278 -57.57 -27.13 8.16
C ASN A 278 -58.53 -26.17 7.46
N GLU A 279 -58.02 -25.05 6.95
CA GLU A 279 -58.85 -24.05 6.27
C GLU A 279 -59.30 -24.55 4.89
N HIS A 280 -58.51 -25.40 4.23
CA HIS A 280 -58.89 -26.00 2.97
C HIS A 280 -59.99 -27.08 3.12
N VAL A 281 -59.89 -27.92 4.16
CA VAL A 281 -60.78 -29.07 4.44
C VAL A 281 -62.25 -28.67 4.63
N GLN A 282 -62.56 -27.39 4.87
CA GLN A 282 -63.94 -26.90 4.93
C GLN A 282 -64.64 -26.84 3.56
N THR A 283 -63.94 -27.06 2.44
CA THR A 283 -64.48 -26.81 1.08
C THR A 283 -64.45 -27.96 0.07
N SER A 284 -63.73 -29.08 0.31
CA SER A 284 -63.67 -30.19 -0.66
C SER A 284 -63.30 -31.54 -0.01
N ASN A 285 -63.58 -32.64 -0.73
CA ASN A 285 -63.52 -34.03 -0.24
C ASN A 285 -62.18 -34.40 0.42
N ARG A 286 -62.29 -35.19 1.50
CA ARG A 286 -61.21 -35.67 2.38
C ARG A 286 -60.10 -36.39 1.60
N GLY A 287 -58.97 -35.72 1.41
CA GLY A 287 -57.73 -36.32 0.89
C GLY A 287 -56.51 -35.81 1.65
N VAL A 288 -55.51 -36.68 1.83
CA VAL A 288 -54.20 -36.30 2.37
C VAL A 288 -53.52 -35.40 1.36
N CYS A 289 -53.24 -34.15 1.73
CA CYS A 289 -52.58 -33.21 0.83
C CYS A 289 -51.10 -33.57 0.65
N LYS A 290 -50.72 -33.99 -0.56
CA LYS A 290 -49.33 -34.28 -0.93
C LYS A 290 -48.61 -32.95 -1.25
N TRP A 291 -47.47 -32.70 -0.60
CA TRP A 291 -46.63 -31.51 -0.80
C TRP A 291 -45.43 -31.89 -1.65
N HIS A 292 -45.27 -31.28 -2.83
CA HIS A 292 -44.07 -31.47 -3.65
C HIS A 292 -42.97 -30.50 -3.20
N ILE A 293 -41.74 -30.99 -3.13
CA ILE A 293 -40.56 -30.21 -2.73
C ILE A 293 -39.70 -30.04 -3.97
N ASP A 294 -39.35 -28.80 -4.28
CA ASP A 294 -38.42 -28.44 -5.34
C ASP A 294 -37.35 -27.49 -4.79
N MET A 295 -36.12 -27.60 -5.29
CA MET A 295 -35.05 -26.64 -5.05
C MET A 295 -34.88 -25.77 -6.29
N ILE A 296 -34.93 -24.45 -6.11
CA ILE A 296 -34.67 -23.46 -7.16
C ILE A 296 -33.68 -22.45 -6.58
N ASP A 297 -32.40 -22.55 -6.95
CA ASP A 297 -31.34 -21.74 -6.35
C ASP A 297 -31.61 -20.23 -6.41
N ASN A 298 -32.08 -19.73 -7.56
CA ASN A 298 -32.45 -18.33 -7.77
C ASN A 298 -33.83 -18.22 -8.45
N LEU A 299 -34.76 -17.48 -7.84
CA LEU A 299 -36.12 -17.35 -8.35
C LEU A 299 -36.23 -16.46 -9.61
N ASN A 300 -35.28 -15.52 -9.80
CA ASN A 300 -35.30 -14.55 -10.90
C ASN A 300 -34.40 -14.95 -12.07
N LEU A 301 -33.34 -15.73 -11.83
CA LEU A 301 -32.37 -16.13 -12.85
C LEU A 301 -32.33 -17.66 -13.00
N ASN A 302 -32.57 -18.18 -14.20
CA ASN A 302 -32.42 -19.60 -14.52
C ASN A 302 -31.02 -19.97 -15.05
N ASN A 303 -30.05 -19.05 -14.96
CA ASN A 303 -28.73 -19.25 -15.56
C ASN A 303 -27.78 -19.90 -14.55
N PHE A 304 -27.63 -21.22 -14.64
CA PHE A 304 -26.57 -21.94 -13.95
C PHE A 304 -25.20 -21.66 -14.56
N ILE A 305 -24.13 -21.90 -13.79
CA ILE A 305 -22.78 -21.93 -14.35
C ILE A 305 -22.77 -22.98 -15.48
N PRO A 306 -22.30 -22.65 -16.70
CA PRO A 306 -22.32 -23.61 -17.81
C PRO A 306 -21.50 -24.87 -17.48
N LYS A 307 -21.98 -26.05 -17.92
CA LYS A 307 -21.27 -27.34 -17.72
C LYS A 307 -19.80 -27.29 -18.14
N SER A 308 -19.51 -26.62 -19.26
CA SER A 308 -18.13 -26.44 -19.75
C SER A 308 -17.22 -25.67 -18.80
N THR A 309 -17.79 -24.77 -17.98
CA THR A 309 -17.06 -24.04 -16.94
C THR A 309 -16.91 -24.91 -15.69
N LEU A 310 -17.97 -25.64 -15.30
CA LEU A 310 -17.97 -26.49 -14.12
C LEU A 310 -16.97 -27.64 -14.22
N SER A 311 -16.78 -28.21 -15.42
CA SER A 311 -15.82 -29.29 -15.65
C SER A 311 -14.35 -28.83 -15.60
N ASN A 312 -14.09 -27.52 -15.68
CA ASN A 312 -12.74 -26.98 -15.73
C ASN A 312 -12.34 -26.34 -14.39
N PRO A 313 -11.32 -26.86 -13.68
CA PRO A 313 -10.84 -26.30 -12.41
C PRO A 313 -10.09 -24.97 -12.56
N SER A 314 -9.69 -24.59 -13.78
CA SER A 314 -8.79 -23.46 -14.04
C SER A 314 -9.45 -22.10 -13.77
N TYR A 315 -8.89 -21.33 -12.83
CA TYR A 315 -9.23 -19.91 -12.63
C TYR A 315 -8.97 -19.07 -13.89
N ARG A 316 -7.90 -19.38 -14.63
CA ARG A 316 -7.54 -18.63 -15.84
C ARG A 316 -8.64 -18.72 -16.88
N ASP A 317 -9.11 -19.93 -17.17
CA ASP A 317 -10.13 -20.14 -18.20
C ASP A 317 -11.50 -19.59 -17.77
N LEU A 318 -11.75 -19.51 -16.46
CA LEU A 318 -12.92 -18.87 -15.89
C LEU A 318 -12.89 -17.35 -16.10
N VAL A 319 -11.79 -16.70 -15.71
CA VAL A 319 -11.60 -15.24 -15.77
C VAL A 319 -11.54 -14.71 -17.21
N MET A 320 -11.13 -15.52 -18.19
CA MET A 320 -11.14 -15.13 -19.61
C MET A 320 -12.55 -14.97 -20.20
N LYS A 321 -13.59 -15.46 -19.52
CA LYS A 321 -14.97 -15.29 -19.99
C LYS A 321 -15.51 -13.93 -19.55
N PRO A 322 -16.11 -13.14 -20.46
CA PRO A 322 -16.57 -11.77 -20.16
C PRO A 322 -17.69 -11.71 -19.12
N GLN A 323 -18.36 -12.83 -18.84
CA GLN A 323 -19.39 -12.91 -17.80
C GLN A 323 -18.84 -12.88 -16.37
N TYR A 324 -17.55 -13.20 -16.21
CA TYR A 324 -16.87 -13.33 -14.92
C TYR A 324 -15.74 -12.31 -14.75
N SER A 325 -15.65 -11.32 -15.65
CA SER A 325 -14.75 -10.18 -15.49
C SER A 325 -15.27 -9.27 -14.38
N LEU A 326 -14.33 -8.64 -13.66
CA LEU A 326 -14.65 -7.65 -12.64
C LEU A 326 -15.48 -6.50 -13.22
N SER A 327 -16.49 -6.06 -12.48
CA SER A 327 -17.16 -4.79 -12.74
C SER A 327 -16.24 -3.63 -12.38
N GLU A 328 -16.48 -2.44 -12.95
CA GLU A 328 -15.66 -1.25 -12.68
C GLU A 328 -15.56 -0.94 -11.18
N CYS A 329 -16.70 -0.97 -10.47
CA CYS A 329 -16.73 -0.73 -9.02
C CYS A 329 -15.92 -1.78 -8.23
N THR A 330 -16.05 -3.06 -8.58
CA THR A 330 -15.29 -4.13 -7.89
C THR A 330 -13.79 -4.02 -8.14
N PHE A 331 -13.38 -3.55 -9.32
CA PHE A 331 -11.98 -3.29 -9.62
C PHE A 331 -11.45 -2.14 -8.78
N ASP A 332 -12.19 -1.03 -8.69
CA ASP A 332 -11.79 0.15 -7.91
C ASP A 332 -11.66 -0.20 -6.41
N ASP A 333 -12.60 -0.98 -5.87
CA ASP A 333 -12.56 -1.50 -4.49
C ASP A 333 -11.36 -2.44 -4.25
N LEU A 334 -10.99 -3.24 -5.26
CA LEU A 334 -9.82 -4.12 -5.20
C LEU A 334 -8.52 -3.32 -5.19
N VAL A 335 -8.43 -2.24 -5.98
CA VAL A 335 -7.28 -1.34 -5.99
C VAL A 335 -7.08 -0.72 -4.61
N ASP A 336 -8.14 -0.18 -4.00
CA ASP A 336 -8.05 0.42 -2.66
C ASP A 336 -7.62 -0.60 -1.60
N ARG A 337 -8.21 -1.80 -1.62
CA ARG A 337 -7.78 -2.92 -0.76
C ARG A 337 -6.30 -3.27 -0.95
N CYS A 338 -5.80 -3.32 -2.19
CA CYS A 338 -4.39 -3.60 -2.45
C CYS A 338 -3.47 -2.48 -1.94
N LEU A 339 -3.82 -1.21 -2.16
CA LEU A 339 -3.03 -0.07 -1.68
C LEU A 339 -2.97 0.01 -0.16
N SER A 340 -4.02 -0.45 0.54
CA SER A 340 -4.03 -0.54 2.01
C SER A 340 -2.95 -1.48 2.57
N LYS A 341 -2.50 -2.46 1.77
CA LYS A 341 -1.45 -3.44 2.14
C LYS A 341 -0.03 -2.89 1.99
N PHE A 342 0.16 -1.69 1.41
CA PHE A 342 1.49 -1.10 1.21
C PHE A 342 1.91 -0.33 2.47
N ARG A 343 3.05 -0.68 3.06
CA ARG A 343 3.66 0.10 4.15
C ARG A 343 4.86 0.86 3.61
N TYR A 344 4.76 2.18 3.60
CA TYR A 344 5.86 3.01 3.14
C TYR A 344 6.88 3.22 4.26
N THR A 345 8.15 2.92 3.99
CA THR A 345 9.27 3.27 4.89
C THR A 345 9.76 4.66 4.52
N VAL A 346 9.78 5.57 5.50
CA VAL A 346 10.07 6.99 5.28
C VAL A 346 11.36 7.38 6.02
N PRO A 347 12.27 8.16 5.39
CA PRO A 347 13.48 8.65 6.05
C PRO A 347 13.18 9.73 7.12
N HIS A 348 12.17 10.58 6.91
CA HIS A 348 11.77 11.63 7.87
C HIS A 348 10.31 11.50 8.31
N LYS A 349 10.04 11.70 9.61
CA LYS A 349 8.68 11.62 10.18
C LYS A 349 7.67 12.59 9.55
N ASN A 350 8.13 13.68 8.94
CA ASN A 350 7.23 14.65 8.32
C ASN A 350 6.59 14.12 7.03
N ASP A 351 7.25 13.20 6.31
CA ASP A 351 6.73 12.70 5.03
C ASP A 351 5.69 11.59 5.24
N GLU A 352 5.48 11.12 6.47
CA GLU A 352 4.37 10.23 6.81
C GLU A 352 3.01 10.84 6.43
N ARG A 353 2.87 12.17 6.53
CA ARG A 353 1.65 12.88 6.12
C ARG A 353 1.42 12.86 4.62
N LEU A 354 2.48 12.76 3.82
CA LEU A 354 2.43 12.72 2.36
C LEU A 354 1.98 11.35 1.85
N ILE A 355 2.15 10.27 2.63
CA ILE A 355 1.74 8.92 2.24
C ILE A 355 0.24 8.85 1.93
N ASN A 356 -0.61 9.44 2.78
CA ASN A 356 -2.05 9.37 2.58
C ASN A 356 -2.49 10.17 1.36
N THR A 357 -1.92 11.36 1.17
CA THR A 357 -2.14 12.17 -0.04
C THR A 357 -1.72 11.41 -1.29
N ARG A 358 -0.56 10.74 -1.24
CA ARG A 358 -0.05 9.90 -2.33
C ARG A 358 -0.99 8.74 -2.66
N ARG A 359 -1.44 7.97 -1.66
CA ARG A 359 -2.38 6.85 -1.90
C ARG A 359 -3.66 7.35 -2.59
N TYR A 360 -4.15 8.51 -2.16
CA TYR A 360 -5.31 9.14 -2.79
C TYR A 360 -5.04 9.56 -4.23
N GLU A 361 -3.87 10.14 -4.53
CA GLU A 361 -3.45 10.47 -5.91
C GLU A 361 -3.37 9.22 -6.80
N ILE A 362 -2.77 8.13 -6.31
CA ILE A 362 -2.69 6.86 -7.04
C ILE A 362 -4.10 6.32 -7.33
N LEU A 363 -4.96 6.29 -6.30
CA LEU A 363 -6.34 5.84 -6.45
C LEU A 363 -7.08 6.70 -7.48
N GLN A 364 -6.96 8.03 -7.41
CA GLN A 364 -7.59 8.93 -8.38
C GLN A 364 -7.11 8.67 -9.82
N GLN A 365 -5.81 8.48 -10.04
CA GLN A 365 -5.26 8.24 -11.38
C GLN A 365 -5.71 6.89 -11.98
N ILE A 366 -5.98 5.89 -11.14
CA ILE A 366 -6.45 4.57 -11.59
C ILE A 366 -7.97 4.58 -11.81
N THR A 367 -8.74 5.30 -10.98
CA THR A 367 -10.21 5.25 -10.98
C THR A 367 -10.88 6.34 -11.83
N GLN A 368 -10.25 7.49 -12.06
CA GLN A 368 -10.87 8.58 -12.82
C GLN A 368 -11.02 8.25 -14.31
N HIS A 369 -12.26 8.01 -14.74
CA HIS A 369 -12.66 7.95 -16.14
C HIS A 369 -12.80 9.36 -16.73
N ASN A 370 -11.81 9.81 -17.50
CA ASN A 370 -11.97 11.01 -18.33
C ASN A 370 -12.70 10.66 -19.63
N ASN A 371 -14.03 10.68 -19.61
CA ASN A 371 -14.88 10.46 -20.80
C ASN A 371 -14.75 11.53 -21.90
N ASN A 372 -13.88 12.53 -21.75
CA ASN A 372 -13.83 13.74 -22.59
C ASN A 372 -12.51 13.96 -23.38
N SER A 373 -11.71 12.94 -23.63
CA SER A 373 -10.52 13.10 -24.51
C SER A 373 -10.55 12.14 -25.70
N THR A 374 -10.85 12.69 -26.87
CA THR A 374 -10.69 12.11 -28.21
C THR A 374 -9.21 11.89 -28.61
N SER A 375 -8.28 11.87 -27.66
CA SER A 375 -6.86 11.63 -27.90
C SER A 375 -6.48 10.24 -27.41
N ASN A 376 -5.74 9.49 -28.24
CA ASN A 376 -5.14 8.17 -28.01
C ASN A 376 -4.17 8.08 -26.80
N ASN A 377 -4.44 8.76 -25.68
CA ASN A 377 -3.63 8.71 -24.48
C ASN A 377 -4.05 7.48 -23.67
N LEU A 378 -3.19 6.47 -23.65
CA LEU A 378 -3.34 5.27 -22.83
C LEU A 378 -3.50 5.66 -21.36
N HIS A 379 -4.72 5.56 -20.81
CA HIS A 379 -4.98 5.73 -19.39
C HIS A 379 -4.26 4.65 -18.56
N LEU A 380 -3.78 5.00 -17.36
CA LEU A 380 -3.10 4.08 -16.45
C LEU A 380 -3.94 2.82 -16.19
N ARG A 381 -5.26 2.97 -16.02
CA ARG A 381 -6.21 1.85 -15.90
C ARG A 381 -6.12 0.85 -17.05
N SER A 382 -6.11 1.33 -18.30
CA SER A 382 -6.02 0.44 -19.47
C SER A 382 -4.69 -0.31 -19.51
N ILE A 383 -3.61 0.32 -19.06
CA ILE A 383 -2.30 -0.34 -18.97
C ILE A 383 -2.32 -1.39 -17.87
N LEU A 384 -2.88 -1.07 -16.70
CA LEU A 384 -3.04 -2.00 -15.58
C LEU A 384 -3.88 -3.22 -15.95
N GLU A 385 -5.05 -3.03 -16.56
CA GLU A 385 -5.93 -4.12 -16.99
C GLU A 385 -5.23 -5.03 -18.01
N LYS A 386 -4.52 -4.45 -19.01
CA LYS A 386 -3.76 -5.22 -20.00
C LYS A 386 -2.61 -6.00 -19.35
N SER A 387 -1.84 -5.36 -18.46
CA SER A 387 -0.73 -5.99 -17.75
C SER A 387 -1.20 -7.07 -16.80
N LEU A 388 -2.33 -6.86 -16.11
CA LEU A 388 -2.96 -7.84 -15.23
C LEU A 388 -3.38 -9.08 -16.01
N MET A 389 -4.05 -8.91 -17.15
CA MET A 389 -4.45 -10.03 -18.00
C MET A 389 -3.25 -10.77 -18.58
N MET A 390 -2.19 -10.05 -18.97
CA MET A 390 -0.93 -10.66 -19.42
C MET A 390 -0.26 -11.48 -18.31
N LEU A 391 -0.23 -10.99 -17.07
CA LEU A 391 0.31 -11.73 -15.92
C LEU A 391 -0.51 -12.98 -15.61
N ILE A 392 -1.84 -12.88 -15.62
CA ILE A 392 -2.75 -14.02 -15.42
C ILE A 392 -2.55 -15.09 -16.51
N GLN A 393 -2.22 -14.69 -17.75
CA GLN A 393 -1.92 -15.63 -18.84
C GLN A 393 -0.56 -16.30 -18.70
N LYS A 394 0.45 -15.56 -18.25
CA LYS A 394 1.85 -15.99 -18.25
C LYS A 394 2.24 -16.81 -17.02
N ILE A 395 1.71 -16.47 -15.84
CA ILE A 395 2.09 -17.11 -14.59
C ILE A 395 1.32 -18.43 -14.44
N GLU A 396 2.04 -19.55 -14.42
CA GLU A 396 1.45 -20.85 -14.10
C GLU A 396 1.16 -20.95 -12.59
N THR A 397 -0.10 -21.13 -12.23
CA THR A 397 -0.55 -21.35 -10.84
C THR A 397 -0.19 -22.74 -10.29
N SER A 398 0.47 -23.58 -11.09
CA SER A 398 0.89 -24.95 -10.72
C SER A 398 1.91 -24.99 -9.58
N ASN A 399 2.72 -23.93 -9.44
CA ASN A 399 3.75 -23.83 -8.40
C ASN A 399 3.23 -23.22 -7.08
N THR A 400 2.01 -22.68 -7.06
CA THR A 400 1.39 -22.09 -5.88
C THR A 400 0.39 -23.04 -5.24
N THR A 401 0.41 -23.18 -3.91
CA THR A 401 -0.57 -24.02 -3.18
C THR A 401 -1.99 -23.42 -3.15
N ARG A 402 -2.20 -22.24 -3.75
CA ARG A 402 -3.48 -21.50 -3.80
C ARG A 402 -3.96 -21.41 -5.25
N PHE A 403 -5.28 -21.30 -5.45
CA PHE A 403 -5.92 -21.11 -6.77
C PHE A 403 -5.69 -22.25 -7.77
N ILE A 404 -5.63 -23.49 -7.27
CA ILE A 404 -5.50 -24.70 -8.10
C ILE A 404 -6.85 -25.08 -8.70
N ASP A 405 -7.91 -25.07 -7.89
CA ASP A 405 -9.27 -25.42 -8.31
C ASP A 405 -10.26 -24.45 -7.66
N TRP A 406 -10.86 -23.58 -8.47
CA TRP A 406 -11.82 -22.59 -7.98
C TRP A 406 -13.03 -23.20 -7.31
N ARG A 407 -13.39 -24.44 -7.69
CA ARG A 407 -14.54 -25.17 -7.15
C ARG A 407 -14.25 -25.63 -5.74
N LEU A 408 -13.04 -26.14 -5.53
CA LEU A 408 -12.54 -26.52 -4.22
C LEU A 408 -12.43 -25.31 -3.31
N ASP A 409 -11.88 -24.22 -3.81
CA ASP A 409 -11.72 -22.98 -3.06
C ASP A 409 -13.10 -22.41 -2.66
N LEU A 410 -14.06 -22.35 -3.58
CA LEU A 410 -15.43 -21.92 -3.28
C LEU A 410 -16.09 -22.74 -2.16
N LEU A 411 -15.84 -24.05 -2.12
CA LEU A 411 -16.43 -24.97 -1.13
C LEU A 411 -15.70 -25.04 0.21
N THR A 412 -14.42 -24.67 0.26
CA THR A 412 -13.57 -24.86 1.46
C THR A 412 -13.34 -23.58 2.26
N HIS A 413 -13.45 -22.40 1.63
CA HIS A 413 -13.23 -21.12 2.30
C HIS A 413 -14.44 -20.75 3.18
N GLY A 414 -14.46 -21.23 4.42
CA GLY A 414 -15.57 -20.98 5.35
C GLY A 414 -15.90 -19.50 5.57
N ASN A 415 -14.91 -18.60 5.50
CA ASN A 415 -15.13 -17.16 5.64
C ASN A 415 -15.86 -16.54 4.45
N THR A 416 -15.59 -17.00 3.21
CA THR A 416 -16.32 -16.51 2.03
C THR A 416 -17.75 -17.02 2.08
N ILE A 417 -17.95 -18.30 2.38
CA ILE A 417 -19.28 -18.90 2.50
C ILE A 417 -20.11 -18.21 3.62
N ALA A 418 -19.52 -17.99 4.79
CA ALA A 418 -20.22 -17.35 5.91
C ALA A 418 -20.48 -15.85 5.69
N GLY A 419 -19.62 -15.16 4.95
CA GLY A 419 -19.74 -13.73 4.66
C GLY A 419 -20.65 -13.40 3.47
N SER A 420 -20.82 -14.35 2.55
CA SER A 420 -21.58 -14.13 1.32
C SER A 420 -23.08 -14.33 1.50
N ARG A 421 -23.85 -13.50 0.80
CA ARG A 421 -25.32 -13.46 0.88
C ARG A 421 -26.02 -14.54 0.04
N SER A 422 -25.33 -15.03 -0.98
CA SER A 422 -25.83 -16.02 -1.94
C SER A 422 -24.67 -16.80 -2.55
N PHE A 423 -24.98 -17.89 -3.24
CA PHE A 423 -23.99 -18.64 -4.01
C PHE A 423 -23.26 -17.76 -5.04
N CYS A 424 -23.99 -16.93 -5.80
CA CYS A 424 -23.39 -16.04 -6.79
C CYS A 424 -22.43 -15.04 -6.16
N ASP A 425 -22.76 -14.53 -4.96
CA ASP A 425 -21.90 -13.62 -4.21
C ASP A 425 -20.63 -14.33 -3.70
N ALA A 426 -20.76 -15.56 -3.18
CA ALA A 426 -19.61 -16.38 -2.79
C ALA A 426 -18.69 -16.68 -3.98
N PHE A 427 -19.28 -16.95 -5.14
CA PHE A 427 -18.55 -17.21 -6.37
C PHE A 427 -17.80 -15.97 -6.87
N GLN A 428 -18.46 -14.81 -6.90
CA GLN A 428 -17.81 -13.54 -7.25
C GLN A 428 -16.73 -13.12 -6.26
N THR A 429 -16.93 -13.38 -4.97
CA THR A 429 -15.92 -13.15 -3.92
C THR A 429 -14.68 -14.03 -4.15
N THR A 430 -14.90 -15.29 -4.55
CA THR A 430 -13.83 -16.24 -4.88
C THR A 430 -13.02 -15.81 -6.11
N ILE A 431 -13.70 -15.32 -7.16
CA ILE A 431 -13.05 -14.72 -8.34
C ILE A 431 -12.29 -13.44 -7.95
N SER A 432 -12.90 -12.59 -7.13
CA SER A 432 -12.29 -11.34 -6.67
C SER A 432 -11.01 -11.59 -5.87
N ALA A 433 -10.96 -12.62 -5.03
CA ALA A 433 -9.77 -13.00 -4.28
C ALA A 433 -8.60 -13.43 -5.19
N PHE A 434 -8.92 -14.12 -6.29
CA PHE A 434 -7.94 -14.45 -7.33
C PHE A 434 -7.38 -13.18 -7.97
N TYR A 435 -8.25 -12.29 -8.45
CA TYR A 435 -7.81 -11.01 -9.03
C TYR A 435 -7.03 -10.14 -8.05
N GLU A 436 -7.45 -10.09 -6.78
CA GLU A 436 -6.77 -9.32 -5.73
C GLU A 436 -5.30 -9.73 -5.61
N THR A 437 -5.00 -11.03 -5.69
CA THR A 437 -3.64 -11.54 -5.57
C THR A 437 -2.75 -11.07 -6.72
N PHE A 438 -3.25 -11.15 -7.95
CA PHE A 438 -2.50 -10.71 -9.15
C PHE A 438 -2.42 -9.18 -9.24
N LEU A 439 -3.48 -8.47 -8.85
CA LEU A 439 -3.49 -7.01 -8.82
C LEU A 439 -2.53 -6.49 -7.75
N PHE A 440 -2.51 -7.10 -6.56
CA PHE A 440 -1.54 -6.78 -5.52
C PHE A 440 -0.11 -6.99 -6.00
N LEU A 441 0.18 -8.12 -6.66
CA LEU A 441 1.49 -8.39 -7.25
C LEU A 441 1.88 -7.31 -8.27
N LEU A 442 0.98 -6.97 -9.20
CA LEU A 442 1.23 -5.97 -10.23
C LEU A 442 1.46 -4.58 -9.62
N LEU A 443 0.59 -4.13 -8.72
CA LEU A 443 0.72 -2.82 -8.08
C LEU A 443 1.99 -2.73 -7.23
N ALA A 444 2.33 -3.79 -6.51
CA ALA A 444 3.56 -3.86 -5.73
C ALA A 444 4.79 -3.73 -6.64
N HIS A 445 4.82 -4.46 -7.76
CA HIS A 445 5.89 -4.35 -8.75
C HIS A 445 5.99 -2.94 -9.33
N LEU A 446 4.86 -2.34 -9.71
CA LEU A 446 4.82 -1.01 -10.30
C LEU A 446 5.31 0.06 -9.33
N GLU A 447 4.93 -0.04 -8.05
CA GLU A 447 5.34 0.92 -7.03
C GLU A 447 6.81 0.75 -6.63
N MET A 448 7.30 -0.49 -6.46
CA MET A 448 8.71 -0.79 -6.15
C MET A 448 9.68 -0.25 -7.21
N HIS A 449 9.25 -0.25 -8.49
CA HIS A 449 10.03 0.27 -9.61
C HIS A 449 9.61 1.70 -10.04
N ASN A 450 8.77 2.35 -9.25
CA ASN A 450 8.32 3.74 -9.40
C ASN A 450 7.51 4.06 -10.68
N PHE A 451 6.99 3.05 -11.38
CA PHE A 451 6.27 3.21 -12.67
C PHE A 451 5.07 4.15 -12.60
N ILE A 452 4.34 4.15 -11.49
CA ILE A 452 3.14 4.97 -11.29
C ILE A 452 3.50 6.46 -11.26
N ASN A 453 4.53 6.84 -10.50
CA ASN A 453 4.99 8.24 -10.42
C ASN A 453 5.44 8.77 -11.77
N ILE A 454 6.15 7.94 -12.54
CA ILE A 454 6.67 8.37 -13.83
C ILE A 454 5.55 8.54 -14.84
N TYR A 455 4.51 7.71 -14.78
CA TYR A 455 3.33 7.92 -15.60
C TYR A 455 2.70 9.30 -15.29
N ILE A 456 2.54 9.63 -14.01
CA ILE A 456 2.03 10.95 -13.57
C ILE A 456 2.96 12.07 -14.05
N PHE A 457 4.28 11.92 -13.89
CA PHE A 457 5.27 12.88 -14.35
C PHE A 457 5.21 13.09 -15.88
N ILE A 458 5.22 12.02 -16.68
CA ILE A 458 5.09 12.09 -18.15
C ILE A 458 3.78 12.78 -18.54
N SER A 459 2.68 12.49 -17.83
CA SER A 459 1.38 13.12 -18.10
C SER A 459 1.35 14.63 -17.81
N SER A 460 2.24 15.12 -16.93
CA SER A 460 2.35 16.54 -16.59
C SER A 460 3.20 17.35 -17.59
N ILE A 461 3.99 16.68 -18.45
CA ILE A 461 4.89 17.34 -19.39
C ILE A 461 4.12 17.76 -20.66
N ASN A 462 4.16 19.06 -20.97
CA ASN A 462 3.51 19.62 -22.16
C ASN A 462 4.29 19.40 -23.48
N ASP A 463 5.57 18.99 -23.40
CA ASP A 463 6.45 18.81 -24.56
C ASP A 463 6.33 17.40 -25.17
N ARG A 464 5.69 17.31 -26.34
CA ARG A 464 5.42 16.03 -27.02
C ARG A 464 6.68 15.22 -27.30
N ASN A 465 7.76 15.86 -27.73
CA ASN A 465 9.02 15.16 -28.05
C ASN A 465 9.62 14.50 -26.81
N VAL A 466 9.54 15.17 -25.66
CA VAL A 466 10.03 14.62 -24.39
C VAL A 466 9.13 13.48 -23.93
N THR A 467 7.80 13.63 -24.03
CA THR A 467 6.87 12.56 -23.64
C THR A 467 7.03 11.28 -24.47
N GLU A 468 7.19 11.37 -25.78
CA GLU A 468 7.37 10.20 -26.65
C GLU A 468 8.69 9.49 -26.33
N ASN A 469 9.78 10.24 -26.19
CA ASN A 469 11.10 9.68 -25.89
C ASN A 469 11.23 9.12 -24.47
N LEU A 470 10.46 9.60 -23.49
CA LEU A 470 10.38 9.00 -22.14
C LEU A 470 9.43 7.79 -22.09
N SER A 471 8.39 7.79 -22.92
CA SER A 471 7.43 6.67 -22.96
C SER A 471 8.04 5.36 -23.43
N LYS A 472 9.08 5.43 -24.27
CA LYS A 472 9.77 4.26 -24.80
C LYS A 472 10.58 3.52 -23.72
N PRO A 473 11.53 4.16 -22.99
CA PRO A 473 12.16 3.56 -21.81
C PRO A 473 11.15 3.07 -20.78
N TRP A 474 10.05 3.79 -20.56
CA TRP A 474 8.99 3.35 -19.64
C TRP A 474 8.37 2.01 -20.06
N LYS A 475 7.99 1.86 -21.33
CA LYS A 475 7.42 0.61 -21.85
C LYS A 475 8.45 -0.52 -21.86
N ASP A 476 9.67 -0.24 -22.31
CA ASP A 476 10.76 -1.23 -22.41
C ASP A 476 11.17 -1.74 -21.01
N CYS A 477 11.26 -0.85 -20.01
CA CYS A 477 11.51 -1.25 -18.63
C CYS A 477 10.33 -2.03 -18.04
N LEU A 478 9.09 -1.64 -18.34
CA LEU A 478 7.91 -2.35 -17.83
C LEU A 478 7.86 -3.78 -18.38
N THR A 479 8.07 -3.98 -19.68
CA THR A 479 8.04 -5.32 -20.28
C THR A 479 9.16 -6.20 -19.73
N THR A 480 10.39 -5.70 -19.71
CA THR A 480 11.57 -6.45 -19.21
C THR A 480 11.46 -6.79 -17.72
N THR A 481 10.96 -5.89 -16.87
CA THR A 481 10.82 -6.17 -15.44
C THR A 481 9.63 -7.09 -15.13
N LEU A 482 8.52 -6.99 -15.87
CA LEU A 482 7.40 -7.93 -15.74
C LEU A 482 7.80 -9.36 -16.17
N GLU A 483 8.85 -9.53 -16.97
CA GLU A 483 9.35 -10.87 -17.31
C GLU A 483 9.95 -11.60 -16.11
N ASN A 484 10.53 -10.86 -15.17
CA ASN A 484 11.25 -11.37 -14.00
C ASN A 484 10.57 -10.96 -12.67
N ILE A 485 9.23 -10.88 -12.67
CA ILE A 485 8.46 -10.43 -11.51
C ILE A 485 8.66 -11.37 -10.30
N ASP A 486 8.83 -10.80 -9.10
CA ASP A 486 8.98 -11.56 -7.87
C ASP A 486 7.64 -12.16 -7.41
N LEU A 487 7.43 -13.44 -7.76
CA LEU A 487 6.23 -14.18 -7.39
C LEU A 487 6.08 -14.42 -5.87
N THR A 488 7.13 -14.21 -5.06
CA THR A 488 7.03 -14.37 -3.60
C THR A 488 6.09 -13.34 -2.96
N ILE A 489 5.86 -12.20 -3.64
CA ILE A 489 4.98 -11.13 -3.18
C ILE A 489 3.51 -11.60 -3.11
N MET A 490 3.08 -12.53 -3.98
CA MET A 490 1.68 -13.02 -4.01
C MET A 490 1.18 -13.57 -2.67
N ASN A 491 2.09 -14.13 -1.85
CA ASN A 491 1.75 -14.77 -0.58
C ASN A 491 1.88 -13.83 0.63
N ARG A 492 2.24 -12.55 0.43
CA ARG A 492 2.42 -11.58 1.51
C ARG A 492 1.14 -10.82 1.77
N ASP A 493 0.80 -10.63 3.04
CA ASP A 493 -0.33 -9.78 3.43
C ASP A 493 0.04 -8.29 3.36
N ILE A 494 1.33 -7.97 3.56
CA ILE A 494 1.86 -6.61 3.64
C ILE A 494 3.21 -6.56 2.93
N ILE A 495 3.48 -5.45 2.23
CA ILE A 495 4.77 -5.17 1.61
C ILE A 495 5.33 -3.85 2.13
N GLU A 496 6.63 -3.84 2.43
CA GLU A 496 7.35 -2.61 2.78
C GLU A 496 7.94 -1.99 1.50
N ILE A 497 7.63 -0.72 1.26
CA ILE A 497 8.03 0.01 0.06
C ILE A 497 8.82 1.26 0.49
N PRO A 498 10.05 1.47 -0.01
CA PRO A 498 10.77 2.71 0.23
C PRO A 498 10.03 3.88 -0.40
N PHE A 499 9.77 4.93 0.38
CA PHE A 499 9.11 6.12 -0.14
C PHE A 499 10.08 6.94 -1.00
N SER A 500 9.88 6.94 -2.33
CA SER A 500 10.64 7.75 -3.28
C SER A 500 9.70 8.53 -4.19
N SER A 501 9.24 9.71 -3.76
CA SER A 501 8.32 10.54 -4.55
C SER A 501 8.97 11.36 -5.66
N GLU A 502 10.31 11.51 -5.64
CA GLU A 502 11.00 12.50 -6.47
C GLU A 502 11.63 11.94 -7.76
N LEU A 503 11.63 10.62 -7.94
CA LEU A 503 12.26 9.99 -9.11
C LEU A 503 11.40 10.16 -10.37
N LYS A 504 12.05 10.49 -11.50
CA LYS A 504 11.47 10.84 -12.80
C LYS A 504 11.61 9.74 -13.86
N LEU A 505 12.40 8.69 -13.61
CA LEU A 505 12.65 7.55 -14.50
C LEU A 505 12.36 6.20 -13.81
N PRO A 506 11.98 5.17 -14.58
CA PRO A 506 11.63 3.86 -14.03
C PRO A 506 12.87 3.12 -13.58
N CYS A 507 12.73 2.29 -12.55
CA CYS A 507 13.82 1.44 -12.06
C CYS A 507 15.11 2.22 -11.73
N GLY A 508 14.99 3.48 -11.27
CA GLY A 508 16.15 4.34 -10.98
C GLY A 508 17.15 3.71 -10.02
N ALA A 509 16.68 2.96 -9.01
CA ALA A 509 17.55 2.23 -8.07
C ALA A 509 18.43 1.18 -8.78
N VAL A 510 17.89 0.46 -9.76
CA VAL A 510 18.64 -0.54 -10.54
C VAL A 510 19.72 0.14 -11.37
N GLU A 511 19.39 1.28 -11.99
CA GLU A 511 20.37 2.06 -12.76
C GLU A 511 21.47 2.65 -11.86
N TYR A 512 21.12 3.11 -10.67
CA TYR A 512 22.09 3.65 -9.72
C TYR A 512 23.07 2.57 -9.24
N GLU A 513 22.61 1.34 -9.05
CA GLU A 513 23.50 0.19 -8.79
C GLU A 513 24.45 -0.06 -9.96
N ASN A 514 24.01 0.09 -11.22
CA ASN A 514 24.93 0.03 -12.36
C ASN A 514 26.03 1.10 -12.25
N ILE A 515 25.69 2.35 -11.90
CA ILE A 515 26.68 3.41 -11.68
C ILE A 515 27.65 3.04 -10.55
N ARG A 516 27.16 2.44 -9.46
CA ARG A 516 28.01 1.96 -8.36
C ARG A 516 29.02 0.93 -8.84
N THR A 517 28.59 -0.09 -9.60
CA THR A 517 29.52 -1.09 -10.15
C THR A 517 30.57 -0.47 -11.08
N ILE A 518 30.21 0.59 -11.81
CA ILE A 518 31.15 1.32 -12.67
C ILE A 518 32.16 2.10 -11.82
N ARG A 519 31.72 2.78 -10.75
CA ARG A 519 32.60 3.45 -9.79
C ARG A 519 33.57 2.48 -9.12
N GLU A 520 33.11 1.29 -8.73
CA GLU A 520 33.94 0.24 -8.14
C GLU A 520 35.00 -0.26 -9.13
N LYS A 521 34.62 -0.47 -10.40
CA LYS A 521 35.58 -0.83 -11.47
C LYS A 521 36.62 0.26 -11.71
N ILE A 522 36.22 1.54 -11.69
CA ILE A 522 37.15 2.66 -11.86
C ILE A 522 38.17 2.67 -10.71
N ARG A 523 37.73 2.53 -9.45
CA ARG A 523 38.64 2.45 -8.29
C ARG A 523 39.61 1.27 -8.37
N GLN A 524 39.20 0.13 -8.95
CA GLN A 524 40.10 -1.00 -9.18
C GLN A 524 41.16 -0.66 -10.24
N ILE A 525 40.75 -0.03 -11.34
CA ILE A 525 41.64 0.35 -12.45
C ILE A 525 42.64 1.45 -12.03
N GLU A 526 42.23 2.40 -11.19
CA GLU A 526 43.11 3.46 -10.65
C GLU A 526 44.30 2.90 -9.86
N ASN A 527 44.16 1.72 -9.25
CA ASN A 527 45.26 1.04 -8.55
C ASN A 527 46.22 0.31 -9.51
N ASP A 528 45.79 0.02 -10.74
CA ASP A 528 46.51 -0.83 -11.69
C ASP A 528 47.14 -0.06 -12.89
N ASN A 529 46.59 1.09 -13.32
CA ASN A 529 47.09 1.87 -14.46
C ASN A 529 46.80 3.39 -14.38
N GLU A 530 47.84 4.24 -14.31
CA GLU A 530 47.72 5.71 -14.25
C GLU A 530 47.31 6.40 -15.58
N PHE A 531 47.28 5.69 -16.71
CA PHE A 531 47.13 6.30 -18.06
C PHE A 531 45.77 6.11 -18.74
N LEU A 532 44.77 5.49 -18.09
CA LEU A 532 43.46 5.30 -18.71
C LEU A 532 42.57 6.55 -18.54
N ASP A 533 41.91 6.96 -19.62
CA ASP A 533 40.84 7.96 -19.56
C ASP A 533 39.60 7.37 -18.88
N HIS A 534 39.58 7.48 -17.53
CA HIS A 534 38.51 6.98 -16.67
C HIS A 534 37.13 7.51 -17.06
N PHE A 535 37.07 8.72 -17.63
CA PHE A 535 35.81 9.35 -18.02
C PHE A 535 35.21 8.70 -19.28
N ASN A 536 36.01 8.51 -20.33
CA ASN A 536 35.56 7.82 -21.54
C ASN A 536 35.21 6.35 -21.26
N PHE A 537 35.93 5.69 -20.35
CA PHE A 537 35.56 4.37 -19.87
C PHE A 537 34.18 4.35 -19.19
N ALA A 538 33.94 5.28 -18.24
CA ALA A 538 32.67 5.38 -17.52
C ALA A 538 31.47 5.59 -18.46
N ILE A 539 31.58 6.53 -19.40
CA ILE A 539 30.49 6.81 -20.37
C ILE A 539 30.19 5.59 -21.25
N ASN A 540 31.23 4.91 -21.75
CA ASN A 540 31.04 3.76 -22.61
C ASN A 540 30.41 2.58 -21.86
N GLN A 541 30.75 2.39 -20.59
CA GLN A 541 30.13 1.37 -19.73
C GLN A 541 28.66 1.71 -19.40
N ILE A 542 28.36 2.97 -19.06
CA ILE A 542 26.97 3.38 -18.81
C ILE A 542 26.11 3.16 -20.06
N LYS A 543 26.61 3.54 -21.25
CA LYS A 543 25.88 3.35 -22.51
C LYS A 543 25.63 1.88 -22.88
N SER A 544 26.46 0.95 -22.40
CA SER A 544 26.29 -0.48 -22.68
C SER A 544 25.46 -1.22 -21.63
N ILE A 545 25.55 -0.81 -20.35
CA ILE A 545 24.90 -1.49 -19.22
C ILE A 545 23.54 -0.89 -18.87
N SER A 546 23.30 0.39 -19.20
CA SER A 546 22.09 1.11 -18.78
C SER A 546 20.80 0.38 -19.15
N ILE A 547 19.88 0.30 -18.18
CA ILE A 547 18.56 -0.31 -18.36
C ILE A 547 17.69 0.45 -19.38
N TYR A 548 17.99 1.72 -19.64
CA TYR A 548 17.24 2.56 -20.58
C TYR A 548 17.69 2.36 -22.04
N GLY A 549 18.74 1.58 -22.25
CA GLY A 549 19.29 1.28 -23.56
C GLY A 549 20.14 2.40 -24.14
N LYS A 550 21.00 2.03 -25.10
CA LYS A 550 22.03 2.90 -25.67
C LYS A 550 21.47 4.18 -26.30
N HIS A 551 20.33 4.10 -26.97
CA HIS A 551 19.75 5.23 -27.68
C HIS A 551 19.24 6.34 -26.74
N PHE A 552 18.62 5.96 -25.61
CA PHE A 552 18.21 6.93 -24.59
C PHE A 552 19.44 7.58 -23.95
N MET A 553 20.47 6.79 -23.63
CA MET A 553 21.71 7.32 -23.06
C MET A 553 22.47 8.24 -24.03
N GLU A 554 22.35 8.05 -25.34
CA GLU A 554 22.85 9.03 -26.32
C GLU A 554 22.15 10.38 -26.16
N PHE A 555 20.81 10.40 -26.05
CA PHE A 555 20.07 11.65 -25.80
C PHE A 555 20.45 12.33 -24.48
N VAL A 556 20.63 11.56 -23.41
CA VAL A 556 21.04 12.08 -22.09
C VAL A 556 22.32 12.90 -22.17
N PHE A 557 23.30 12.48 -22.98
CA PHE A 557 24.56 13.21 -23.11
C PHE A 557 24.58 14.28 -24.21
N THR A 558 23.56 14.35 -25.07
CA THR A 558 23.45 15.36 -26.14
C THR A 558 22.48 16.49 -25.84
N ASP A 559 21.41 16.22 -25.08
CA ASP A 559 20.33 17.18 -24.80
C ASP A 559 20.23 17.44 -23.29
N ARG A 560 20.24 18.73 -22.92
CA ARG A 560 20.22 19.19 -21.53
C ARG A 560 18.96 18.78 -20.77
N LYS A 561 17.80 18.67 -21.42
CA LYS A 561 16.54 18.27 -20.76
C LYS A 561 16.60 16.83 -20.26
N PHE A 562 17.10 15.91 -21.09
CA PHE A 562 17.24 14.50 -20.72
C PHE A 562 18.38 14.29 -19.72
N PHE A 563 19.45 15.08 -19.83
CA PHE A 563 20.50 15.15 -18.82
C PHE A 563 19.93 15.50 -17.43
N GLU A 564 19.11 16.55 -17.35
CA GLU A 564 18.46 16.97 -16.11
C GLU A 564 17.57 15.87 -15.52
N ILE A 565 16.75 15.23 -16.34
CA ILE A 565 15.86 14.16 -15.87
C ILE A 565 16.66 12.96 -15.34
N TYR A 566 17.69 12.51 -16.06
CA TYR A 566 18.49 11.35 -15.66
C TYR A 566 19.31 11.64 -14.41
N PHE A 567 20.07 12.75 -14.37
CA PHE A 567 20.95 13.04 -13.24
C PHE A 567 20.20 13.50 -12.00
N HIS A 568 19.00 14.09 -12.13
CA HIS A 568 18.15 14.36 -10.98
C HIS A 568 17.89 13.08 -10.16
N ASP A 569 17.56 11.98 -10.84
CA ASP A 569 17.29 10.69 -10.17
C ASP A 569 18.56 10.09 -9.56
N GLN A 570 19.67 10.13 -10.30
CA GLN A 570 20.95 9.62 -9.78
C GLN A 570 21.44 10.42 -8.57
N ILE A 571 21.22 11.74 -8.56
CA ILE A 571 21.54 12.61 -7.43
C ILE A 571 20.62 12.30 -6.24
N ALA A 572 19.31 12.19 -6.46
CA ALA A 572 18.34 11.88 -5.40
C ALA A 572 18.70 10.56 -4.69
N LEU A 573 19.02 9.52 -5.47
CA LEU A 573 19.44 8.22 -4.92
C LEU A 573 20.79 8.29 -4.20
N HIS A 574 21.74 9.07 -4.72
CA HIS A 574 23.02 9.28 -4.07
C HIS A 574 22.88 9.99 -2.71
N LEU A 575 22.01 10.99 -2.62
CA LEU A 575 21.73 11.70 -1.37
C LEU A 575 21.07 10.79 -0.33
N MET A 576 20.13 9.94 -0.75
CA MET A 576 19.52 8.93 0.10
C MET A 576 20.54 7.91 0.62
N GLU A 577 21.44 7.40 -0.23
CA GLU A 577 22.48 6.45 0.19
C GLU A 577 23.48 7.07 1.17
N THR A 578 23.89 8.31 0.90
CA THR A 578 24.89 9.02 1.71
C THR A 578 24.31 9.67 2.98
N ASN A 579 22.97 9.64 3.14
CA ASN A 579 22.22 10.33 4.19
C ASN A 579 22.52 11.84 4.26
N ILE A 580 22.69 12.48 3.10
CA ILE A 580 22.92 13.93 3.01
C ILE A 580 21.58 14.64 2.86
N ASN A 581 21.27 15.55 3.79
CA ASN A 581 20.01 16.30 3.82
C ASN A 581 20.08 17.56 2.95
N LEU A 582 20.19 17.38 1.62
CA LEU A 582 20.12 18.43 0.61
C LEU A 582 19.01 18.13 -0.39
N SER A 583 18.41 19.17 -0.99
CA SER A 583 17.49 18.94 -2.11
C SER A 583 18.24 18.49 -3.38
N PRO A 584 17.71 17.50 -4.14
CA PRO A 584 18.33 17.09 -5.41
C PRO A 584 18.45 18.23 -6.42
N LYS A 585 17.50 19.18 -6.37
CA LYS A 585 17.52 20.38 -7.20
C LYS A 585 18.71 21.28 -6.88
N PHE A 586 18.97 21.56 -5.60
CA PHE A 586 20.13 22.36 -5.20
C PHE A 586 21.44 21.73 -5.69
N VAL A 587 21.58 20.41 -5.54
CA VAL A 587 22.78 19.67 -5.97
C VAL A 587 22.93 19.67 -7.49
N PHE A 588 21.82 19.48 -8.22
CA PHE A 588 21.83 19.57 -9.67
C PHE A 588 22.22 20.97 -10.17
N ASP A 589 21.68 22.02 -9.54
CA ASP A 589 22.00 23.39 -9.89
C ASP A 589 23.46 23.74 -9.55
N LEU A 590 24.02 23.20 -8.46
CA LEU A 590 25.45 23.32 -8.13
C LEU A 590 26.32 22.62 -9.19
N LEU A 591 25.96 21.39 -9.56
CA LEU A 591 26.68 20.60 -10.58
C LEU A 591 26.67 21.30 -11.95
N THR A 592 25.53 21.90 -12.32
CA THR A 592 25.35 22.57 -13.62
C THR A 592 25.58 24.08 -13.58
N SER A 593 26.18 24.58 -12.50
CA SER A 593 26.40 26.01 -12.28
C SER A 593 27.39 26.62 -13.28
N ASN A 594 28.31 25.83 -13.84
CA ASN A 594 29.36 26.29 -14.75
C ASN A 594 28.94 26.20 -16.24
N PRO A 595 28.41 27.26 -16.85
CA PRO A 595 27.86 27.22 -18.21
C PRO A 595 28.87 26.91 -19.31
N THR A 596 30.19 26.98 -19.02
CA THR A 596 31.23 26.61 -19.99
C THR A 596 31.34 25.10 -20.22
N TYR A 597 30.74 24.30 -19.33
CA TYR A 597 30.81 22.85 -19.39
C TYR A 597 29.70 22.25 -20.26
N SER A 598 30.08 21.23 -21.02
CA SER A 598 29.15 20.33 -21.71
C SER A 598 28.51 19.32 -20.72
N SER A 599 27.39 18.71 -21.11
CA SER A 599 26.73 17.64 -20.34
C SER A 599 27.69 16.51 -19.95
N GLN A 600 28.67 16.21 -20.80
CA GLN A 600 29.71 15.22 -20.53
C GLN A 600 30.62 15.67 -19.37
N GLN A 601 31.09 16.90 -19.36
CA GLN A 601 31.94 17.41 -18.28
C GLN A 601 31.22 17.47 -16.93
N TYR A 602 29.93 17.81 -16.90
CA TYR A 602 29.14 17.70 -15.66
C TYR A 602 29.05 16.26 -15.17
N ALA A 603 28.85 15.29 -16.07
CA ALA A 603 28.84 13.87 -15.71
C ALA A 603 30.19 13.41 -15.15
N GLN A 604 31.32 14.00 -15.56
CA GLN A 604 32.64 13.64 -15.06
C GLN A 604 32.77 13.88 -13.55
N LEU A 605 32.30 15.05 -13.08
CA LEU A 605 32.31 15.41 -11.67
C LEU A 605 31.53 14.39 -10.83
N PHE A 606 30.35 13.98 -11.30
CA PHE A 606 29.50 13.04 -10.57
C PHE A 606 29.95 11.57 -10.69
N LEU A 607 30.44 11.13 -11.85
CA LEU A 607 30.76 9.72 -12.10
C LEU A 607 32.17 9.34 -11.63
N VAL A 608 33.16 10.17 -11.92
CA VAL A 608 34.58 9.87 -11.67
C VAL A 608 35.00 10.49 -10.33
N GLN A 609 34.82 11.80 -10.16
CA GLN A 609 35.23 12.54 -8.95
C GLN A 609 34.21 12.46 -7.79
N HIS A 610 33.47 11.36 -7.70
CA HIS A 610 32.32 11.26 -6.80
C HIS A 610 32.69 11.41 -5.31
N VAL A 611 33.87 10.96 -4.87
CA VAL A 611 34.29 11.04 -3.46
C VAL A 611 34.43 12.50 -3.03
N GLU A 612 35.22 13.27 -3.79
CA GLU A 612 35.42 14.69 -3.54
C GLU A 612 34.11 15.47 -3.71
N PHE A 613 33.27 15.09 -4.68
CA PHE A 613 31.93 15.68 -4.82
C PHE A 613 31.05 15.44 -3.59
N THR A 614 31.02 14.22 -3.03
CA THR A 614 30.27 13.94 -1.78
C THR A 614 30.79 14.76 -0.60
N GLU A 615 32.10 14.98 -0.48
CA GLU A 615 32.70 15.84 0.55
C GLU A 615 32.26 17.31 0.38
N ILE A 616 32.20 17.80 -0.85
CA ILE A 616 31.66 19.14 -1.16
C ILE A 616 30.19 19.24 -0.75
N LEU A 617 29.37 18.22 -1.01
CA LEU A 617 27.96 18.22 -0.60
C LEU A 617 27.81 18.28 0.93
N ARG A 618 28.65 17.55 1.67
CA ARG A 618 28.68 17.62 3.14
C ARG A 618 29.02 19.01 3.66
N LEU A 619 29.90 19.75 2.99
CA LEU A 619 30.20 21.15 3.34
C LEU A 619 28.96 22.05 3.24
N PHE A 620 28.18 21.91 2.17
CA PHE A 620 26.93 22.66 2.01
C PHE A 620 25.86 22.22 3.03
N GLU A 621 25.76 20.91 3.33
CA GLU A 621 24.86 20.39 4.36
C GLU A 621 25.17 20.97 5.75
N ILE A 622 26.45 20.99 6.15
CA ILE A 622 26.89 21.58 7.42
C ILE A 622 26.47 23.07 7.49
N SER A 623 26.54 23.76 6.37
CA SER A 623 26.22 25.19 6.27
C SER A 623 24.72 25.47 6.41
N ILE A 624 23.87 24.50 6.07
CA ILE A 624 22.40 24.65 6.18
C ILE A 624 21.92 24.76 7.63
N GLN A 625 22.74 24.32 8.59
CA GLN A 625 22.44 24.55 10.02
C GLN A 625 22.29 26.04 10.37
N MET A 626 22.86 26.95 9.57
CA MET A 626 22.83 28.40 9.79
C MET A 626 22.16 29.18 8.64
N ILE A 627 22.06 28.61 7.45
CA ILE A 627 21.67 29.28 6.20
C ILE A 627 20.61 28.42 5.48
N SER A 628 19.63 29.03 4.81
CA SER A 628 18.72 28.24 3.95
C SER A 628 19.37 27.88 2.61
N GLU A 629 18.96 26.76 2.00
CA GLU A 629 19.39 26.39 0.64
C GLU A 629 19.13 27.52 -0.37
N GLU A 630 17.98 28.21 -0.25
CA GLU A 630 17.63 29.34 -1.14
C GLU A 630 18.61 30.51 -1.02
N GLU A 631 19.11 30.82 0.19
CA GLU A 631 20.11 31.88 0.37
C GLU A 631 21.44 31.52 -0.29
N ILE A 632 21.90 30.28 -0.14
CA ILE A 632 23.13 29.79 -0.79
C ILE A 632 22.95 29.80 -2.32
N PHE A 633 21.83 29.27 -2.81
CA PHE A 633 21.56 29.17 -4.24
C PHE A 633 21.47 30.55 -4.92
N ASN A 634 20.85 31.52 -4.25
CA ASN A 634 20.77 32.89 -4.76
C ASN A 634 22.16 33.54 -4.93
N GLU A 635 23.12 33.18 -4.09
CA GLU A 635 24.50 33.69 -4.22
C GLU A 635 25.29 32.92 -5.29
N ILE A 636 25.15 31.59 -5.37
CA ILE A 636 25.73 30.78 -6.47
C ILE A 636 25.28 31.34 -7.83
N ARG A 637 24.01 31.72 -7.98
CA ARG A 637 23.49 32.26 -9.25
C ARG A 637 24.07 33.63 -9.61
N LYS A 638 24.46 34.44 -8.64
CA LYS A 638 25.00 35.79 -8.86
C LYS A 638 26.51 35.80 -9.09
N GLN A 639 27.19 34.66 -8.90
CA GLN A 639 28.65 34.62 -8.90
C GLN A 639 29.29 34.74 -10.28
N LEU A 640 28.59 34.39 -11.37
CA LEU A 640 29.15 34.44 -12.72
C LEU A 640 28.65 35.62 -13.55
N ILE A 641 29.58 36.28 -14.24
CA ILE A 641 29.29 37.37 -15.18
C ILE A 641 29.87 37.00 -16.56
N GLU A 642 29.00 36.69 -17.52
CA GLU A 642 29.38 36.23 -18.88
C GLU A 642 29.46 37.36 -19.92
N ASN A 643 28.95 38.57 -19.64
CA ASN A 643 28.95 39.68 -20.60
C ASN A 643 29.46 40.98 -19.97
N LEU A 644 30.61 41.46 -20.46
CA LEU A 644 31.28 42.70 -20.04
C LEU A 644 30.60 43.99 -20.53
N THR A 645 29.46 43.90 -21.21
CA THR A 645 28.76 45.06 -21.77
C THR A 645 28.23 46.01 -20.68
N ASP A 646 27.99 45.49 -19.48
CA ASP A 646 27.61 46.26 -18.30
C ASP A 646 28.80 46.47 -17.35
N LYS A 647 28.84 47.62 -16.67
CA LYS A 647 29.78 47.85 -15.55
C LYS A 647 29.58 46.76 -14.49
N ILE A 648 30.67 46.08 -14.11
CA ILE A 648 30.69 45.08 -13.03
C ILE A 648 30.09 45.72 -11.77
N ARG A 649 29.01 45.13 -11.24
CA ARG A 649 28.35 45.63 -10.03
C ARG A 649 29.21 45.33 -8.81
N LEU A 650 29.22 46.25 -7.85
CA LEU A 650 29.85 46.02 -6.55
C LEU A 650 29.16 44.84 -5.84
N SER A 651 29.89 43.75 -5.70
CA SER A 651 29.47 42.57 -4.94
C SER A 651 30.13 42.54 -3.56
N LYS A 652 29.41 42.07 -2.54
CA LYS A 652 29.99 41.74 -1.23
C LYS A 652 30.70 40.38 -1.23
N PHE A 653 30.55 39.62 -2.31
CA PHE A 653 31.04 38.27 -2.51
C PHE A 653 32.05 38.24 -3.67
N TYR A 654 32.77 37.13 -3.81
CA TYR A 654 33.65 36.91 -4.96
C TYR A 654 32.82 36.74 -6.22
N SER A 655 33.28 37.34 -7.32
CA SER A 655 32.64 37.23 -8.64
C SER A 655 33.60 36.61 -9.64
N LEU A 656 33.13 35.58 -10.33
CA LEU A 656 33.82 34.94 -11.43
C LEU A 656 33.41 35.65 -12.74
N VAL A 657 34.39 36.16 -13.46
CA VAL A 657 34.18 36.85 -14.74
C VAL A 657 34.89 36.09 -15.84
N ILE A 658 34.18 35.82 -16.94
CA ILE A 658 34.77 35.19 -18.13
C ILE A 658 35.11 36.31 -19.10
N ALA A 659 36.40 36.50 -19.36
CA ALA A 659 36.90 37.46 -20.34
C ALA A 659 38.00 36.82 -21.18
N ASN A 660 37.94 36.96 -22.51
CA ASN A 660 38.95 36.42 -23.43
C ASN A 660 39.25 34.91 -23.23
N HIS A 661 38.22 34.10 -22.96
CA HIS A 661 38.36 32.66 -22.67
C HIS A 661 39.19 32.33 -21.41
N GLN A 662 39.39 33.29 -20.51
CA GLN A 662 40.03 33.09 -19.21
C GLN A 662 39.08 33.47 -18.08
N PHE A 663 39.19 32.74 -16.97
CA PHE A 663 38.47 33.05 -15.74
C PHE A 663 39.25 34.09 -14.93
N TYR A 664 38.55 35.13 -14.49
CA TYR A 664 39.04 36.12 -13.53
C TYR A 664 38.21 36.02 -12.26
N GLN A 665 38.85 35.86 -11.11
CA GLN A 665 38.18 35.84 -9.82
C GLN A 665 38.37 37.20 -9.14
N LEU A 666 37.31 38.00 -9.15
CA LEU A 666 37.29 39.33 -8.54
C LEU A 666 36.95 39.19 -7.05
N PRO A 667 37.79 39.70 -6.14
CA PRO A 667 37.45 39.72 -4.72
C PRO A 667 36.30 40.70 -4.42
N PRO A 668 35.68 40.59 -3.22
CA PRO A 668 34.62 41.48 -2.79
C PRO A 668 34.95 42.96 -3.01
N GLN A 669 33.96 43.73 -3.45
CA GLN A 669 34.02 45.18 -3.68
C GLN A 669 34.96 45.63 -4.81
N THR A 670 35.45 44.73 -5.66
CA THR A 670 36.24 45.10 -6.85
C THR A 670 35.38 45.18 -8.10
N THR A 671 35.71 46.14 -8.98
CA THR A 671 34.96 46.41 -10.22
C THR A 671 35.85 46.46 -11.46
N ILE A 672 37.17 46.30 -11.27
CA ILE A 672 38.18 46.41 -12.34
C ILE A 672 38.85 45.05 -12.51
N ILE A 673 38.94 44.60 -13.75
CA ILE A 673 39.69 43.40 -14.13
C ILE A 673 41.15 43.79 -14.30
N GLU A 674 42.03 43.10 -13.59
CA GLU A 674 43.47 43.25 -13.67
C GLU A 674 44.10 41.86 -13.80
N ASP A 675 45.27 41.76 -14.44
CA ASP A 675 45.97 40.49 -14.67
C ASP A 675 46.30 39.73 -13.37
N LYS A 676 46.40 40.44 -12.25
CA LYS A 676 46.61 39.83 -10.93
C LYS A 676 45.45 38.93 -10.46
N TRP A 677 44.25 39.09 -11.07
CA TRP A 677 43.05 38.34 -10.72
C TRP A 677 42.77 37.16 -11.66
N ILE A 678 43.71 36.81 -12.54
CA ILE A 678 43.60 35.59 -13.37
C ILE A 678 43.46 34.38 -12.45
N PHE A 679 42.36 33.64 -12.63
CA PHE A 679 42.00 32.53 -11.77
C PHE A 679 42.55 31.22 -12.32
N LYS A 680 43.42 30.58 -11.54
CA LYS A 680 44.02 29.28 -11.87
C LYS A 680 43.45 28.24 -10.92
N CYS A 681 42.41 27.53 -11.36
CA CYS A 681 41.77 26.44 -10.62
C CYS A 681 42.24 25.08 -11.15
N LYS A 682 42.40 24.09 -10.26
CA LYS A 682 42.65 22.68 -10.63
C LYS A 682 41.34 21.90 -10.84
N GLY A 683 40.33 22.18 -10.02
CA GLY A 683 38.97 21.63 -10.13
C GLY A 683 38.03 22.53 -10.94
N ASP A 684 36.74 22.50 -10.59
CA ASP A 684 35.74 23.38 -11.21
C ASP A 684 35.83 24.84 -10.65
N PRO A 685 36.02 25.86 -11.50
CA PRO A 685 36.15 27.25 -11.06
C PRO A 685 34.93 27.83 -10.32
N MET A 686 33.72 27.38 -10.68
CA MET A 686 32.47 27.82 -10.08
C MET A 686 32.26 27.17 -8.72
N ILE A 687 32.58 25.88 -8.57
CA ILE A 687 32.54 25.19 -7.28
C ILE A 687 33.53 25.83 -6.31
N GLU A 688 34.78 26.10 -6.73
CA GLU A 688 35.79 26.74 -5.87
C GLU A 688 35.32 28.14 -5.41
N THR A 689 34.76 28.93 -6.34
CA THR A 689 34.20 30.26 -6.02
C THR A 689 32.98 30.15 -5.11
N SER A 690 32.15 29.11 -5.29
CA SER A 690 30.99 28.84 -4.42
C SER A 690 31.43 28.52 -3.00
N LEU A 691 32.51 27.74 -2.81
CA LEU A 691 33.09 27.45 -1.50
C LEU A 691 33.67 28.72 -0.83
N MET A 692 34.33 29.60 -1.61
CA MET A 692 34.79 30.89 -1.08
C MET A 692 33.61 31.78 -0.66
N ASN A 693 32.56 31.85 -1.48
CA ASN A 693 31.35 32.62 -1.20
C ASN A 693 30.53 32.05 -0.04
N LEU A 694 30.56 30.73 0.16
CA LEU A 694 29.97 30.08 1.33
C LEU A 694 30.60 30.60 2.63
N ILE A 695 31.94 30.74 2.68
CA ILE A 695 32.63 31.33 3.82
C ILE A 695 32.20 32.79 4.03
N GLU A 696 32.18 33.61 2.97
CA GLU A 696 31.74 35.01 3.08
C GLU A 696 30.28 35.13 3.55
N LEU A 697 29.42 34.21 3.12
CA LEU A 697 28.00 34.20 3.47
C LEU A 697 27.84 33.86 4.96
N ILE A 698 28.49 32.79 5.42
CA ILE A 698 28.47 32.36 6.82
C ILE A 698 29.02 33.44 7.77
N LEU A 699 30.01 34.22 7.30
CA LEU A 699 30.61 35.33 8.04
C LEU A 699 29.85 36.66 7.90
N SER A 700 28.78 36.71 7.11
CA SER A 700 28.02 37.94 6.89
C SER A 700 27.32 38.42 8.17
N SER A 701 27.26 39.74 8.34
CA SER A 701 26.60 40.38 9.50
C SER A 701 25.14 39.95 9.67
N SER A 702 24.42 39.72 8.56
CA SER A 702 23.02 39.28 8.58
C SER A 702 22.85 37.87 9.17
N ILE A 703 23.79 36.95 8.91
CA ILE A 703 23.75 35.59 9.44
C ILE A 703 24.20 35.61 10.91
N ILE A 704 25.30 36.29 11.22
CA ILE A 704 25.80 36.41 12.59
C ILE A 704 24.75 37.02 13.53
N ASP A 705 24.00 38.05 13.09
CA ASP A 705 22.95 38.65 13.91
C ASP A 705 21.77 37.68 14.20
N ARG A 706 21.45 36.78 13.27
CA ARG A 706 20.39 35.75 13.39
C ARG A 706 20.77 34.59 14.32
N THR A 707 22.04 34.42 14.66
CA THR A 707 22.50 33.29 15.49
C THR A 707 22.13 33.43 16.96
N ASN A 708 21.66 32.34 17.57
CA ASN A 708 21.27 32.31 18.99
C ASN A 708 22.26 31.56 19.88
N SER A 709 23.18 30.79 19.31
CA SER A 709 24.15 29.96 20.04
C SER A 709 25.54 30.12 19.47
N ILE A 710 26.48 30.59 20.30
CA ILE A 710 27.90 30.67 19.91
C ILE A 710 28.54 29.29 19.75
N GLN A 711 28.02 28.27 20.43
CA GLN A 711 28.51 26.89 20.31
C GLN A 711 28.18 26.31 18.94
N GLN A 712 26.97 26.57 18.42
CA GLN A 712 26.58 26.16 17.07
C GLN A 712 27.50 26.80 16.03
N VAL A 713 27.69 28.13 16.10
CA VAL A 713 28.62 28.87 15.23
C VAL A 713 30.03 28.28 15.28
N THR A 714 30.56 28.04 16.49
CA THR A 714 31.91 27.47 16.67
C THR A 714 32.04 26.09 16.00
N THR A 715 31.02 25.26 16.15
CA THR A 715 31.01 23.89 15.63
C THR A 715 30.95 23.91 14.10
N THR A 716 29.99 24.64 13.53
CA THR A 716 29.82 24.80 12.07
C THR A 716 31.09 25.36 11.43
N TYR A 717 31.69 26.42 12.00
CA TYR A 717 32.90 27.03 11.42
C TYR A 717 34.09 26.08 11.49
N SER A 718 34.24 25.35 12.60
CA SER A 718 35.36 24.41 12.78
C SER A 718 35.27 23.22 11.83
N LEU A 719 34.07 22.66 11.64
CA LEU A 719 33.83 21.56 10.71
C LEU A 719 34.12 22.00 9.26
N ILE A 720 33.58 23.14 8.83
CA ILE A 720 33.84 23.68 7.48
C ILE A 720 35.34 23.91 7.27
N ALA A 721 36.04 24.48 8.25
CA ALA A 721 37.47 24.75 8.15
C ALA A 721 38.36 23.48 8.14
N GLN A 722 37.84 22.37 8.65
CA GLN A 722 38.50 21.07 8.61
C GLN A 722 38.27 20.41 7.26
N GLU A 723 37.01 20.24 6.85
CA GLU A 723 36.62 19.55 5.62
C GLU A 723 37.18 20.25 4.36
N ILE A 724 37.19 21.60 4.30
CA ILE A 724 37.81 22.34 3.18
C ILE A 724 39.31 22.05 3.05
N ARG A 725 40.01 21.76 4.16
CA ARG A 725 41.45 21.47 4.12
C ARG A 725 41.75 20.13 3.48
N ASP A 726 40.80 19.21 3.58
CA ASP A 726 40.97 17.83 3.15
C ASP A 726 40.66 17.65 1.64
N LEU A 727 40.10 18.68 0.97
CA LEU A 727 39.86 18.70 -0.48
C LEU A 727 41.17 18.82 -1.28
N PRO A 728 41.52 17.85 -2.15
CA PRO A 728 42.76 17.86 -2.92
C PRO A 728 42.74 18.77 -4.16
N SER A 729 41.59 18.94 -4.82
CA SER A 729 41.47 19.63 -6.11
C SER A 729 41.09 21.11 -6.01
N TYR A 730 40.65 21.57 -4.83
CA TYR A 730 40.09 22.91 -4.63
C TYR A 730 40.92 23.73 -3.64
N TRP A 731 41.24 24.98 -3.99
CA TRP A 731 42.04 25.87 -3.15
C TRP A 731 41.24 27.09 -2.66
N VAL A 732 40.78 27.06 -1.41
CA VAL A 732 39.93 28.12 -0.83
C VAL A 732 40.76 29.20 -0.14
N ASN A 733 41.01 30.30 -0.85
CA ASN A 733 41.89 31.40 -0.42
C ASN A 733 41.46 32.12 0.86
N ASN A 734 40.16 32.24 1.13
CA ASN A 734 39.65 32.95 2.31
C ASN A 734 39.48 32.06 3.54
N LEU A 735 40.06 30.85 3.56
CA LEU A 735 39.99 29.94 4.72
C LEU A 735 40.61 30.54 6.01
N GLU A 736 41.70 31.31 5.89
CA GLU A 736 42.32 31.94 7.05
C GLU A 736 41.42 33.01 7.69
N LYS A 737 40.55 33.66 6.89
CA LYS A 737 39.52 34.57 7.40
C LYS A 737 38.60 33.83 8.38
N LEU A 738 38.09 32.66 7.99
CA LEU A 738 37.26 31.83 8.85
C LEU A 738 38.00 31.39 10.13
N ARG A 739 39.29 31.05 10.04
CA ARG A 739 40.12 30.68 11.20
C ARG A 739 40.36 31.83 12.18
N SER A 740 40.51 33.05 11.68
CA SER A 740 40.59 34.24 12.50
C SER A 740 39.28 34.47 13.28
N PHE A 741 38.12 34.26 12.66
CA PHE A 741 36.83 34.27 13.36
C PHE A 741 36.72 33.17 14.43
N ILE A 742 37.14 31.94 14.12
CA ILE A 742 37.19 30.83 15.11
C ILE A 742 38.09 31.21 16.29
N SER A 743 39.25 31.81 16.04
CA SER A 743 40.19 32.24 17.08
C SER A 743 39.60 33.32 17.99
N LEU A 744 38.88 34.29 17.40
CA LEU A 744 38.15 35.31 18.15
C LEU A 744 37.06 34.67 19.02
N ILE A 745 36.24 33.78 18.47
CA ILE A 745 35.18 33.09 19.21
C ILE A 745 35.75 32.26 20.36
N ARG A 746 36.86 31.54 20.14
CA ARG A 746 37.56 30.79 21.20
C ARG A 746 38.06 31.72 22.30
N CYS A 747 38.65 32.86 21.94
CA CYS A 747 39.08 33.87 22.89
C CYS A 747 37.90 34.39 23.73
N LEU A 748 36.79 34.76 23.09
CA LEU A 748 35.59 35.25 23.77
C LEU A 748 34.96 34.19 24.68
N ASN A 749 34.84 32.94 24.22
CA ASN A 749 34.32 31.85 25.05
C ASN A 749 35.18 31.57 26.29
N THR A 750 36.51 31.73 26.19
CA THR A 750 37.40 31.55 27.35
C THR A 750 37.33 32.70 28.36
N LEU A 751 36.99 33.92 27.92
CA LEU A 751 36.98 35.12 28.76
C LEU A 751 35.59 35.46 29.30
N LEU A 752 34.53 35.13 28.55
CA LEU A 752 33.14 35.55 28.79
C LEU A 752 32.14 34.47 28.34
N PRO A 753 32.10 33.27 28.97
CA PRO A 753 31.26 32.16 28.50
C PRO A 753 29.78 32.53 28.32
N ASP A 754 29.19 33.32 29.23
CA ASP A 754 27.77 33.68 29.18
C ASP A 754 27.44 34.89 28.27
N LYS A 755 28.45 35.70 27.91
CA LYS A 755 28.28 36.95 27.13
C LYS A 755 29.01 36.97 25.79
N ALA A 756 29.76 35.91 25.47
CA ALA A 756 30.60 35.83 24.30
C ALA A 756 29.84 36.10 22.99
N LEU A 757 28.59 35.63 22.87
CA LEU A 757 27.76 35.88 21.69
C LEU A 757 27.43 37.36 21.49
N ASN A 758 27.09 38.08 22.57
CA ASN A 758 26.73 39.50 22.48
C ASN A 758 27.95 40.35 22.10
N VAL A 759 29.10 40.06 22.71
CA VAL A 759 30.37 40.73 22.38
C VAL A 759 30.80 40.40 20.96
N PHE A 760 30.68 39.15 20.53
CA PHE A 760 30.97 38.73 19.15
C PHE A 760 30.10 39.49 18.14
N LYS A 761 28.78 39.58 18.36
CA LYS A 761 27.88 40.38 17.50
C LYS A 761 28.26 41.86 17.48
N SER A 762 28.61 42.44 18.63
CA SER A 762 29.06 43.84 18.71
C SER A 762 30.34 44.08 17.91
N VAL A 763 31.31 43.18 18.01
CA VAL A 763 32.58 43.27 17.28
C VAL A 763 32.36 43.14 15.77
N CYS A 764 31.49 42.23 15.33
CA CYS A 764 31.13 42.11 13.92
C CYS A 764 30.37 43.34 13.39
N LYS A 765 29.48 43.95 14.20
CA LYS A 765 28.79 45.22 13.84
C LYS A 765 29.73 46.41 13.70
N GLN A 766 30.84 46.42 14.43
CA GLN A 766 31.89 47.44 14.31
C GLN A 766 32.77 47.25 13.05
N GLY A 767 32.47 46.25 12.20
CA GLY A 767 33.13 46.07 10.91
C GLY A 767 34.33 45.12 10.93
N PHE A 768 34.41 44.19 11.90
CA PHE A 768 35.45 43.16 11.90
C PHE A 768 35.31 42.23 10.69
N ASP A 769 36.27 42.31 9.75
CA ASP A 769 36.32 41.46 8.55
C ASP A 769 37.50 40.47 8.55
N ALA A 770 38.28 40.42 9.64
CA ALA A 770 39.52 39.65 9.78
C ALA A 770 40.61 39.89 8.68
N LYS A 771 40.37 40.84 7.76
CA LYS A 771 41.38 41.38 6.84
C LYS A 771 41.96 42.65 7.45
N PHE A 772 43.25 42.62 7.77
CA PHE A 772 43.95 43.74 8.38
C PHE A 772 44.98 44.31 7.41
N ASP A 773 44.98 45.63 7.22
CA ASP A 773 45.93 46.31 6.33
C ASP A 773 47.36 46.35 6.87
N SER A 774 47.54 46.30 8.20
CA SER A 774 48.87 46.38 8.84
C SER A 774 48.94 45.66 10.18
N CYS A 775 50.14 45.34 10.64
CA CYS A 775 50.37 44.80 11.99
C CYS A 775 49.88 45.76 13.10
N GLN A 776 49.94 47.07 12.84
CA GLN A 776 49.50 48.08 13.79
C GLN A 776 47.96 48.13 13.91
N SER A 777 47.22 47.83 12.84
CA SER A 777 45.74 47.76 12.92
C SER A 777 45.28 46.51 13.69
N ILE A 778 46.00 45.39 13.59
CA ILE A 778 45.80 44.21 14.47
C ILE A 778 45.98 44.61 15.94
N HIS A 779 47.09 45.28 16.26
CA HIS A 779 47.37 45.72 17.63
C HIS A 779 46.31 46.69 18.18
N GLN A 780 45.87 47.67 17.37
CA GLN A 780 44.80 48.59 17.73
C GLN A 780 43.46 47.88 17.95
N PHE A 781 43.14 46.88 17.12
CA PHE A 781 41.94 46.06 17.30
C PHE A 781 41.96 45.32 18.64
N ILE A 782 43.10 44.71 19.01
CA ILE A 782 43.24 44.01 20.29
C ILE A 782 43.10 44.97 21.49
N ILE A 783 43.62 46.19 21.40
CA ILE A 783 43.41 47.23 22.43
C ILE A 783 41.92 47.61 22.52
N GLY A 784 41.24 47.80 21.39
CA GLY A 784 39.81 48.08 21.35
C GLY A 784 38.98 46.95 21.96
N LEU A 785 39.31 45.70 21.63
CA LEU A 785 38.68 44.50 22.18
C LEU A 785 38.88 44.39 23.69
N LYS A 786 40.08 44.71 24.20
CA LYS A 786 40.38 44.75 25.64
C LYS A 786 39.48 45.74 26.39
N ASN A 787 39.20 46.90 25.81
CA ASN A 787 38.32 47.91 26.41
C ASN A 787 36.85 47.48 26.39
N LEU A 788 36.38 46.86 25.30
CA LEU A 788 35.03 46.30 25.19
C LEU A 788 34.79 45.19 26.22
N ILE A 789 35.74 44.27 26.36
CA ILE A 789 35.67 43.16 27.33
C ILE A 789 35.67 43.68 28.78
N LYS A 790 36.44 44.73 29.08
CA LYS A 790 36.44 45.38 30.41
C LYS A 790 35.10 46.07 30.72
N GLY A 791 34.41 46.62 29.73
CA GLY A 791 33.11 47.28 29.90
C GLY A 791 31.95 46.32 30.17
N GLU A 792 32.03 45.07 29.72
CA GLU A 792 30.97 44.05 29.85
C GLU A 792 31.02 43.26 31.17
N GLY A 793 32.05 43.45 32.01
CA GLY A 793 32.27 42.72 33.26
C GLY A 793 32.82 41.30 33.02
N THR A 794 34.11 41.10 33.30
CA THR A 794 34.78 39.80 33.13
C THR A 794 34.61 38.90 34.35
N THR A 795 34.32 37.62 34.13
CA THR A 795 34.31 36.58 35.19
C THR A 795 35.70 35.94 35.39
N ALA A 796 36.65 36.23 34.51
CA ALA A 796 38.00 35.65 34.51
C ALA A 796 38.97 36.46 35.39
N ASN A 797 39.81 35.75 36.17
CA ASN A 797 40.91 36.34 36.95
C ASN A 797 41.72 37.38 36.15
N GLU A 798 42.12 38.50 36.77
CA GLU A 798 42.85 39.62 36.12
C GLU A 798 44.09 39.18 35.31
N ASN A 799 44.71 38.05 35.67
CA ASN A 799 45.89 37.49 35.00
C ASN A 799 45.59 36.70 33.70
N ILE A 800 44.34 36.24 33.48
CA ILE A 800 43.96 35.43 32.32
C ILE A 800 43.70 36.33 31.10
N LEU A 801 43.06 37.47 31.31
CA LEU A 801 42.71 38.43 30.27
C LEU A 801 43.89 38.84 29.36
N PRO A 802 45.03 39.35 29.88
CA PRO A 802 46.16 39.74 29.03
C PRO A 802 46.77 38.54 28.31
N ARG A 803 46.88 37.38 28.96
CA ARG A 803 47.47 36.17 28.35
C ARG A 803 46.67 35.65 27.15
N THR A 804 45.34 35.65 27.25
CA THR A 804 44.48 35.16 26.16
C THR A 804 44.46 36.14 24.98
N LEU A 805 44.48 37.45 25.25
CA LEU A 805 44.54 38.48 24.20
C LEU A 805 45.87 38.45 23.43
N ILE A 806 47.00 38.24 24.12
CA ILE A 806 48.31 38.08 23.46
C ILE A 806 48.30 36.86 22.53
N LYS A 807 47.69 35.74 22.97
CA LYS A 807 47.55 34.55 22.11
C LYS A 807 46.72 34.83 20.86
N LEU A 808 45.63 35.58 20.99
CA LEU A 808 44.79 35.98 19.86
C LEU A 808 45.55 36.89 18.88
N GLU A 809 46.29 37.87 19.41
CA GLU A 809 47.10 38.80 18.62
C GLU A 809 48.17 38.05 17.81
N VAL A 810 48.84 37.07 18.42
CA VAL A 810 49.84 36.23 17.74
C VAL A 810 49.20 35.38 16.63
N GLU A 811 47.99 34.83 16.82
CA GLU A 811 47.30 34.08 15.77
C GLU A 811 46.92 34.99 14.58
N PHE A 812 46.42 36.22 14.83
CA PHE A 812 46.15 37.18 13.75
C PHE A 812 47.41 37.62 13.01
N LEU A 813 48.52 37.86 13.71
CA LEU A 813 49.80 38.20 13.09
C LEU A 813 50.34 37.05 12.23
N LYS A 814 50.15 35.80 12.69
CA LYS A 814 50.49 34.60 11.92
C LYS A 814 49.63 34.48 10.65
N ASP A 815 48.32 34.69 10.75
CA ASP A 815 47.39 34.64 9.60
C ASP A 815 47.63 35.82 8.62
N TRP A 816 48.09 36.97 9.11
CA TRP A 816 48.46 38.11 8.26
C TRP A 816 49.76 37.87 7.48
N LEU A 817 50.75 37.21 8.12
CA LEU A 817 52.02 36.82 7.50
C LEU A 817 51.89 35.82 6.35
N THR A 818 50.86 34.97 6.37
CA THR A 818 50.65 34.01 5.27
C THR A 818 50.31 34.73 3.97
N HIS A 819 49.67 35.89 4.03
CA HIS A 819 49.24 36.69 2.87
C HIS A 819 50.26 37.78 2.49
N ASN A 820 50.95 38.37 3.47
CA ASN A 820 51.89 39.48 3.28
C ASN A 820 53.35 39.04 3.48
N GLY A 821 53.71 37.88 2.90
CA GLY A 821 54.85 37.09 3.34
C GLY A 821 56.23 37.78 3.34
N ASP A 822 56.41 38.93 2.70
CA ASP A 822 57.69 39.65 2.66
C ASP A 822 57.78 40.76 3.72
N SER A 823 56.74 40.99 4.52
CA SER A 823 56.66 42.06 5.53
C SER A 823 56.90 41.56 6.96
N TYR A 824 57.77 40.58 7.16
CA TYR A 824 58.07 40.04 8.49
C TYR A 824 58.82 41.04 9.38
N GLY A 825 59.50 42.04 8.82
CA GLY A 825 60.13 43.13 9.56
C GLY A 825 59.15 43.94 10.41
N ASP A 826 57.94 44.20 9.91
CA ASP A 826 56.93 45.00 10.62
C ASP A 826 56.45 44.31 11.91
N ILE A 827 56.42 42.97 11.91
CA ILE A 827 56.07 42.17 13.08
C ILE A 827 57.18 42.17 14.10
N LEU A 828 58.43 42.04 13.65
CA LEU A 828 59.60 42.11 14.53
C LEU A 828 59.69 43.48 15.21
N LEU A 829 59.38 44.57 14.49
CA LEU A 829 59.28 45.92 15.05
C LEU A 829 58.14 46.04 16.06
N LEU A 830 56.96 45.47 15.80
CA LEU A 830 55.84 45.45 16.74
C LEU A 830 56.16 44.66 18.03
N MET A 831 56.84 43.52 17.88
CA MET A 831 57.30 42.68 18.99
C MET A 831 58.41 43.33 19.82
N ASN A 832 59.23 44.19 19.22
CA ASN A 832 60.33 44.90 19.89
C ASN A 832 59.89 46.16 20.67
N LYS A 833 58.61 46.55 20.64
CA LYS A 833 58.10 47.66 21.46
C LYS A 833 58.08 47.27 22.95
N ASN A 834 58.58 48.15 23.83
CA ASN A 834 58.76 47.89 25.27
C ASN A 834 57.47 47.50 26.03
N ASP A 835 56.29 47.83 25.51
CA ASP A 835 54.99 47.56 26.15
C ASP A 835 54.30 46.27 25.67
N ASN A 836 54.93 45.48 24.78
CA ASN A 836 54.33 44.29 24.16
C ASN A 836 54.96 42.96 24.62
N ASP A 837 54.18 42.13 25.31
CA ASP A 837 54.54 40.77 25.75
C ASP A 837 54.41 39.70 24.64
N LEU A 838 54.40 40.09 23.36
CA LEU A 838 54.18 39.20 22.21
C LEU A 838 55.21 38.07 22.09
N TRP A 839 56.42 38.27 22.64
CA TRP A 839 57.49 37.27 22.67
C TRP A 839 57.11 35.95 23.36
N TYR A 840 56.18 35.96 24.33
CA TYR A 840 55.82 34.77 25.09
C TYR A 840 55.10 33.68 24.28
N TYR A 841 54.48 34.02 23.14
CA TYR A 841 53.67 33.08 22.35
C TYR A 841 54.03 33.04 20.85
N SER A 842 55.06 33.75 20.40
CA SER A 842 55.42 33.93 18.99
C SER A 842 56.15 32.75 18.32
N ALA A 843 56.26 31.59 18.99
CA ALA A 843 56.97 30.42 18.46
C ALA A 843 56.48 30.00 17.06
N LYS A 844 55.17 30.07 16.81
CA LYS A 844 54.55 29.78 15.50
C LYS A 844 54.96 30.76 14.39
N ILE A 845 55.07 32.04 14.74
CA ILE A 845 55.52 33.09 13.81
C ILE A 845 56.97 32.84 13.41
N PHE A 846 57.84 32.53 14.38
CA PHE A 846 59.24 32.21 14.09
C PHE A 846 59.41 30.92 13.30
N THR A 847 58.60 29.89 13.52
CA THR A 847 58.64 28.69 12.67
C THR A 847 58.19 28.96 11.24
N TYR A 848 57.23 29.87 11.04
CA TYR A 848 56.82 30.30 9.71
C TYR A 848 57.94 31.08 8.99
N ILE A 849 58.54 32.06 9.69
CA ILE A 849 59.66 32.84 9.18
C ILE A 849 60.85 31.93 8.87
N ASP A 850 61.14 30.96 9.74
CA ASP A 850 62.20 29.98 9.56
C ASP A 850 61.96 29.11 8.32
N ARG A 851 60.76 28.57 8.11
CA ARG A 851 60.44 27.80 6.90
C ARG A 851 60.58 28.60 5.62
N LYS A 852 60.24 29.89 5.64
CA LYS A 852 60.29 30.75 4.45
C LYS A 852 61.71 31.22 4.14
N LEU A 853 62.48 31.56 5.16
CA LEU A 853 63.83 32.12 5.00
C LEU A 853 64.94 31.07 5.11
N ASP A 854 64.64 29.88 5.63
CA ASP A 854 65.59 28.85 6.05
C ASP A 854 66.61 29.39 7.07
N LEU A 855 66.07 30.10 8.07
CA LEU A 855 66.83 30.99 8.96
C LEU A 855 67.76 30.19 9.88
N LEU A 856 67.28 29.09 10.45
CA LEU A 856 68.02 28.20 11.35
C LEU A 856 69.16 27.45 10.65
N SER A 857 68.93 26.99 9.41
CA SER A 857 69.99 26.33 8.62
C SER A 857 71.09 27.34 8.27
N THR A 858 70.68 28.55 7.89
CA THR A 858 71.59 29.64 7.49
C THR A 858 72.41 30.16 8.66
N LEU A 859 71.79 30.35 9.84
CA LEU A 859 72.48 30.76 11.08
C LEU A 859 73.49 29.70 11.55
N LYS A 860 73.17 28.41 11.43
CA LYS A 860 74.10 27.30 11.73
C LYS A 860 75.27 27.26 10.75
N GLY A 861 75.03 27.53 9.47
CA GLY A 861 76.07 27.58 8.44
C GLY A 861 77.05 28.74 8.58
N ASN A 862 76.62 29.87 9.14
CA ASN A 862 77.39 31.12 9.19
C ASN A 862 77.85 31.54 10.60
N HIS A 863 78.07 30.60 11.51
CA HIS A 863 78.52 30.88 12.90
C HIS A 863 77.68 31.93 13.64
N GLY A 864 76.36 31.94 13.43
CA GLY A 864 75.44 32.87 14.08
C GLY A 864 75.27 34.23 13.39
N ASN A 865 75.92 34.47 12.24
CA ASN A 865 75.75 35.71 11.47
C ASN A 865 74.81 35.53 10.27
N LEU A 866 73.90 36.48 10.06
CA LEU A 866 73.03 36.52 8.88
C LEU A 866 73.75 37.20 7.70
N PRO A 867 73.67 36.66 6.46
CA PRO A 867 74.22 37.33 5.28
C PRO A 867 73.55 38.69 5.02
N LEU A 868 74.32 39.68 4.55
CA LEU A 868 73.81 40.95 4.05
C LEU A 868 73.25 40.79 2.62
N THR A 869 72.16 40.05 2.48
CA THR A 869 71.40 39.92 1.22
C THR A 869 70.01 40.54 1.37
N GLU A 870 69.39 40.96 0.26
CA GLU A 870 68.01 41.51 0.25
C GLU A 870 67.01 40.59 1.00
N LYS A 871 67.27 39.27 0.98
CA LYS A 871 66.48 38.25 1.65
C LYS A 871 66.48 38.33 3.18
N TYR A 872 67.50 38.90 3.82
CA TYR A 872 67.63 39.01 5.29
C TYR A 872 67.69 40.46 5.79
N GLU A 873 67.58 41.44 4.89
CA GLU A 873 67.78 42.87 5.18
C GLU A 873 66.84 43.39 6.28
N GLN A 874 65.56 43.02 6.26
CA GLN A 874 64.59 43.42 7.28
C GLN A 874 64.93 42.85 8.67
N PHE A 875 65.49 41.63 8.71
CA PHE A 875 65.87 40.95 9.95
C PHE A 875 67.13 41.60 10.55
N ASN A 876 68.11 41.93 9.70
CA ASN A 876 69.32 42.65 10.10
C ASN A 876 69.01 44.08 10.61
N ARG A 877 68.12 44.82 9.93
CA ARG A 877 67.67 46.16 10.39
C ARG A 877 66.99 46.11 11.76
N CYS A 878 66.23 45.06 12.06
CA CYS A 878 65.59 44.89 13.38
C CYS A 878 66.58 44.52 14.50
N LEU A 879 67.71 43.85 14.16
CA LEU A 879 68.79 43.50 15.09
C LEU A 879 69.73 44.69 15.35
N GLU A 880 70.00 45.51 14.33
CA GLU A 880 70.85 46.71 14.43
C GLU A 880 70.22 47.84 15.26
N ALA A 881 68.89 47.92 15.33
CA ALA A 881 68.15 48.93 16.13
C ALA A 881 68.39 48.86 17.66
N LYS A 882 69.25 47.95 18.13
CA LYS A 882 69.61 47.74 19.55
C LYS A 882 71.08 48.01 19.89
N TYR A 883 71.89 48.42 18.93
CA TYR A 883 73.28 48.84 19.17
C TYR A 883 73.43 50.36 19.25
#